data_AF-A0A523PCJ6-F1
#
_entry.id   AF-A0A523PCJ6-F1
#
_cell.length_a   1.000
_cell.length_b   1.000
_cell.length_c   1.000
_cell.angle_alpha   90.00
_cell.angle_beta   90.00
_cell.angle_gamma   90.00
#
_symmetry.space_group_name_H-M   'P 1'
#
loop_
_entity.id
_entity.type
_entity.pdbx_description
1 polymer ?
#
loop_
_entity_poly.entity_id
_entity_poly.type
_entity_poly.pdbx_seq_one_letter_code
_entity_poly.pdbx_strand_id
1 'polypeptide(L)'
;MNNTTRNANAVGTSASFGRLCLAGALLALAGGAGCGSGSSPHGGSNPQGQILENPAGGIFIVDANNSGVGQRVRLVRTAWGRLVNVFSAEADGSIQLRSQNFVIGDDIESDLQDYRLVRNAVTGEENLTILHPYDLTPGTEYWMAFTQLDANLNPIFDNGLGGAGIFSMVPRNSAVILQFDDLLDPDLVSSETIHVLTGLPTTIPFEGRIFIDPNHGDLADFEGDDEPEFYSTRAIIDTTVTELEAFNSDPPLPLNGVGFPASLNVSTSNVAIRIPTRIDPIALQEFLVRNPSGHPLSNTGNGTVDFSTSTEDVVRLMRSGGNQEITGDPFNGFLKDEEFPEVIGTQAVTILSIEPVDPVNEPTKFVLVGMQFQSQFCAQTPSLGDIIRQSGVFAEVTALSAPQQDGLVQNLEVRLLLWPVQWTSPQQWLTSAVGGAQFLSAFQPGADSGKESCFIRIVSNIPPTGAPNNPTGGIATNSAFLVRFSEPMDPTSLTAFDSLTLTRRPVPTSLLDDPLSTSDFVVGRVSQSLDLQEFTFNPDLDLAHSGVGGPNGPTEERYYLNLADGDQGPTDLAGNEILLSLPEVIAIIEVTQPTQINGGRVARFTSADEEPPFGDDFGPKPEWTGQHLYDILRQLIRPRPVLHFSVLADRNQLVPAIMSPIAGGVQTPLSNLGSKMQTVWRYADVGFSLEDTTNYNVDVEGLNWSPIGGQVIADNYAEFEIRLSHAKVLPDEYIDPASLFPKWFNSGLKPQFLSNPLQEQSPLQVVSHPKILGYTVSPGDLFADPGGTLLMPFPLNRTLPQSEFRYYTWRDTAILKRGGNQNGGAEFWQNLVATGGQLPPFVNPGMVTLQTYGSGQIPTAGLPLLMEFRCYPDDDSIGLNSFDISIATNSSARPYFRAWSTGGTDQGGNVVRVDPDIETHANGGFNPTSAPPGAGLPGQDPVFYIGAMDLVVRVSRSYSLWFETLGPLADDIPTVIASPTYSRPVLEPRAEDQPQGTEIALAFRGAGSVIPLDPQQNASTLDGYGDYYDSSLAGLVTFPRGIHDSEFANVGIAFSLDDADWHAYPAPDDSGATFAVDGSQFYQIRISFLSNTETGLTPELSALALSWT
;
A
#
# COMPACT_ATOMS: atom_id res chain seq x y z
N MET A 1 43.92 -20.96 17.35
CA MET A 1 45.16 -21.60 17.80
C MET A 1 44.81 -22.91 18.50
N ASN A 2 45.36 -24.01 17.98
CA ASN A 2 45.65 -25.34 18.54
C ASN A 2 44.59 -26.18 19.31
N ASN A 3 44.11 -27.18 18.57
CA ASN A 3 43.84 -28.57 18.95
C ASN A 3 44.89 -29.20 19.91
N THR A 4 44.45 -30.12 20.78
CA THR A 4 44.90 -31.53 20.76
C THR A 4 44.08 -32.48 21.64
N THR A 5 44.08 -33.74 21.19
CA THR A 5 43.21 -34.88 21.46
C THR A 5 43.91 -36.05 22.18
N ARG A 6 43.08 -36.92 22.80
CA ARG A 6 43.09 -38.42 22.80
C ARG A 6 44.19 -39.22 23.52
N ASN A 7 43.74 -40.26 24.25
CA ASN A 7 43.83 -41.71 23.93
C ASN A 7 43.48 -42.54 25.19
N ALA A 8 43.06 -43.81 25.21
CA ALA A 8 42.41 -44.79 24.33
C ALA A 8 42.57 -46.17 25.04
N ASN A 9 41.61 -47.09 24.88
CA ASN A 9 41.74 -48.57 24.77
C ASN A 9 40.42 -49.24 25.23
N ALA A 10 39.55 -49.74 24.33
CA ALA A 10 39.61 -50.96 23.48
C ALA A 10 39.13 -52.22 24.23
N VAL A 11 37.89 -52.71 24.00
CA VAL A 11 37.42 -53.69 22.96
C VAL A 11 37.43 -55.15 23.47
N GLY A 12 36.32 -55.89 23.32
CA GLY A 12 36.37 -57.35 23.12
C GLY A 12 35.25 -58.26 23.67
N THR A 13 34.13 -58.35 22.94
CA THR A 13 33.44 -59.59 22.48
C THR A 13 32.81 -60.66 23.42
N SER A 14 31.49 -60.83 23.20
CA SER A 14 30.74 -62.07 22.83
C SER A 14 30.22 -63.10 23.86
N ALA A 15 28.88 -63.20 23.88
CA ALA A 15 28.03 -64.39 23.62
C ALA A 15 27.70 -65.43 24.73
N SER A 16 26.42 -65.39 25.12
CA SER A 16 25.40 -66.49 25.02
C SER A 16 25.34 -67.66 26.02
N PHE A 17 24.08 -68.08 26.26
CA PHE A 17 23.55 -69.28 26.96
C PHE A 17 23.77 -69.34 28.48
N GLY A 18 22.81 -69.67 29.34
CA GLY A 18 21.44 -70.16 29.21
C GLY A 18 21.03 -70.83 30.54
N ARG A 19 19.79 -70.57 30.99
CA ARG A 19 18.88 -71.38 31.84
C ARG A 19 19.43 -72.17 33.05
N LEU A 20 18.79 -71.95 34.22
CA LEU A 20 18.25 -72.97 35.14
C LEU A 20 17.22 -72.23 36.05
N CYS A 21 15.90 -72.54 36.02
CA CYS A 21 15.18 -73.60 36.75
C CYS A 21 15.46 -73.59 38.28
N LEU A 22 14.52 -73.74 39.21
CA LEU A 22 13.06 -73.95 39.29
C LEU A 22 12.71 -73.91 40.81
N ALA A 23 11.45 -73.59 41.16
CA ALA A 23 10.66 -74.04 42.34
C ALA A 23 11.35 -74.19 43.72
N GLY A 24 10.88 -73.64 44.84
CA GLY A 24 9.51 -73.43 45.30
C GLY A 24 9.38 -74.04 46.71
N ALA A 25 8.91 -73.28 47.71
CA ALA A 25 8.45 -73.83 48.98
C ALA A 25 7.55 -72.82 49.71
N LEU A 26 6.32 -73.28 50.01
CA LEU A 26 5.29 -72.63 50.81
C LEU A 26 5.63 -72.55 52.31
N LEU A 27 4.99 -71.57 52.97
CA LEU A 27 4.11 -71.68 54.17
C LEU A 27 4.47 -70.84 55.43
N ALA A 28 3.47 -70.02 55.82
CA ALA A 28 3.07 -69.56 57.16
C ALA A 28 3.94 -68.45 57.84
N LEU A 29 3.43 -67.32 58.37
CA LEU A 29 2.22 -67.06 59.18
C LEU A 29 1.83 -65.55 59.19
N ALA A 30 0.52 -65.32 59.42
CA ALA A 30 -0.24 -64.16 59.94
C ALA A 30 0.52 -62.93 60.51
N GLY A 31 0.03 -61.69 60.45
CA GLY A 31 -1.26 -61.14 60.00
C GLY A 31 -1.39 -59.65 60.39
N GLY A 32 -2.32 -58.94 59.74
CA GLY A 32 -2.95 -57.70 60.21
C GLY A 32 -2.23 -56.37 59.96
N ALA A 33 -2.66 -55.62 58.94
CA ALA A 33 -2.92 -54.17 58.98
C ALA A 33 -3.36 -53.64 57.59
N GLY A 34 -4.49 -52.94 57.54
CA GLY A 34 -4.80 -51.93 56.52
C GLY A 34 -5.41 -52.40 55.20
N CYS A 35 -6.75 -52.52 55.14
CA CYS A 35 -7.47 -52.15 53.92
C CYS A 35 -7.35 -50.63 53.77
N GLY A 36 -6.41 -50.17 52.95
CA GLY A 36 -6.49 -48.84 52.34
C GLY A 36 -7.24 -49.00 51.03
N SER A 37 -8.48 -48.53 50.99
CA SER A 37 -9.19 -48.22 49.76
C SER A 37 -8.45 -47.06 49.10
N GLY A 38 -7.49 -47.35 48.21
CA GLY A 38 -7.13 -46.40 47.18
C GLY A 38 -8.23 -46.48 46.12
N SER A 39 -9.01 -45.41 45.99
CA SER A 39 -9.91 -45.18 44.87
C SER A 39 -9.12 -45.36 43.57
N SER A 40 -9.69 -46.11 42.62
CA SER A 40 -9.14 -46.17 41.27
C SER A 40 -9.53 -44.90 40.53
N PRO A 41 -8.77 -44.42 39.53
CA PRO A 41 -9.18 -43.29 38.71
C PRO A 41 -10.61 -43.49 38.18
N HIS A 42 -11.47 -42.50 38.34
CA HIS A 42 -12.86 -42.52 37.86
C HIS A 42 -13.00 -41.53 36.71
N GLY A 43 -13.22 -42.05 35.51
CA GLY A 43 -13.51 -41.22 34.33
C GLY A 43 -14.89 -40.55 34.44
N GLY A 44 -15.10 -39.50 33.63
CA GLY A 44 -16.34 -38.74 33.57
C GLY A 44 -17.58 -39.60 33.32
N SER A 45 -18.68 -39.33 34.02
CA SER A 45 -19.89 -40.13 33.97
C SER A 45 -21.19 -39.33 33.89
N ASN A 46 -21.08 -38.01 33.68
CA ASN A 46 -22.25 -37.15 33.65
C ASN A 46 -22.98 -37.26 32.30
N PRO A 47 -24.32 -37.15 32.28
CA PRO A 47 -25.11 -37.09 31.05
C PRO A 47 -24.73 -35.90 30.15
N GLN A 48 -24.54 -36.16 28.85
CA GLN A 48 -24.36 -35.13 27.83
C GLN A 48 -25.50 -34.09 27.87
N GLY A 49 -25.14 -32.81 27.75
CA GLY A 49 -26.04 -31.66 27.73
C GLY A 49 -26.48 -31.20 29.12
N GLN A 50 -26.04 -31.85 30.19
CA GLN A 50 -26.25 -31.37 31.55
C GLN A 50 -25.37 -30.14 31.81
N ILE A 51 -25.91 -29.13 32.51
CA ILE A 51 -25.14 -27.98 33.01
C ILE A 51 -24.77 -28.25 34.47
N LEU A 52 -23.50 -28.09 34.81
CA LEU A 52 -22.96 -28.35 36.15
C LEU A 52 -22.13 -27.14 36.63
N GLU A 53 -21.94 -27.04 37.95
CA GLU A 53 -21.01 -26.08 38.53
C GLU A 53 -19.58 -26.58 38.36
N ASN A 54 -18.68 -25.68 37.96
CA ASN A 54 -17.25 -25.97 37.86
C ASN A 54 -16.62 -25.83 39.26
N PRO A 55 -15.90 -26.85 39.77
CA PRO A 55 -15.16 -26.76 41.04
C PRO A 55 -14.16 -25.59 41.08
N ALA A 56 -13.63 -25.17 39.93
CA ALA A 56 -12.75 -24.02 39.78
C ALA A 56 -13.51 -22.66 39.71
N GLY A 57 -14.85 -22.69 39.71
CA GLY A 57 -15.73 -21.52 39.64
C GLY A 57 -16.46 -21.39 38.29
N GLY A 58 -17.71 -20.95 38.33
CA GLY A 58 -18.57 -20.79 37.15
C GLY A 58 -19.41 -22.04 36.82
N ILE A 59 -19.94 -22.09 35.59
CA ILE A 59 -20.75 -23.20 35.08
C ILE A 59 -20.20 -23.73 33.76
N PHE A 60 -20.43 -25.01 33.48
CA PHE A 60 -20.02 -25.66 32.22
C PHE A 60 -21.08 -26.64 31.71
N ILE A 61 -21.02 -26.95 30.41
CA ILE A 61 -21.89 -27.89 29.70
C ILE A 61 -21.17 -29.23 29.51
N VAL A 62 -21.83 -30.34 29.86
CA VAL A 62 -21.28 -31.68 29.66
C VAL A 62 -21.33 -32.07 28.18
N ASP A 63 -20.16 -32.22 27.56
CA ASP A 63 -20.02 -32.64 26.18
C ASP A 63 -19.99 -34.17 26.04
N ALA A 64 -20.31 -34.69 24.85
CA ALA A 64 -20.10 -36.11 24.57
C ALA A 64 -18.61 -36.45 24.63
N ASN A 65 -18.23 -37.38 25.51
CA ASN A 65 -16.83 -37.78 25.72
C ASN A 65 -16.73 -39.29 26.01
N ASN A 66 -15.52 -39.84 25.99
CA ASN A 66 -15.25 -41.25 26.33
C ASN A 66 -14.66 -41.39 27.75
N SER A 67 -15.14 -40.56 28.68
CA SER A 67 -14.74 -40.52 30.09
C SER A 67 -13.26 -40.25 30.32
N GLY A 68 -12.53 -39.70 29.33
CA GLY A 68 -11.08 -39.49 29.34
C GLY A 68 -10.24 -40.78 29.31
N VAL A 69 -10.88 -41.94 29.05
CA VAL A 69 -10.26 -43.27 28.94
C VAL A 69 -10.31 -43.83 27.52
N GLY A 70 -10.67 -42.98 26.55
CA GLY A 70 -10.66 -43.31 25.13
C GLY A 70 -9.28 -43.82 24.70
N GLN A 71 -9.26 -44.88 23.90
CA GLN A 71 -8.00 -45.46 23.41
C GLN A 71 -7.36 -44.65 22.27
N ARG A 72 -8.09 -43.65 21.76
CA ARG A 72 -7.71 -42.73 20.68
C ARG A 72 -8.50 -41.43 20.87
N VAL A 73 -7.84 -40.29 20.71
CA VAL A 73 -8.49 -38.98 20.64
C VAL A 73 -8.68 -38.61 19.17
N ARG A 74 -9.81 -37.96 18.83
CA ARG A 74 -10.11 -37.44 17.50
C ARG A 74 -10.73 -36.05 17.54
N LEU A 75 -10.31 -35.19 16.62
CA LEU A 75 -10.94 -33.92 16.30
C LEU A 75 -12.25 -34.18 15.53
N VAL A 76 -13.39 -33.90 16.17
CA VAL A 76 -14.73 -34.16 15.62
C VAL A 76 -15.39 -32.92 15.03
N ARG A 77 -15.06 -31.73 15.52
CA ARG A 77 -15.60 -30.47 15.00
C ARG A 77 -14.55 -29.38 15.05
N THR A 78 -14.57 -28.54 14.03
CA THR A 78 -13.80 -27.31 13.93
C THR A 78 -14.82 -26.21 13.63
N ALA A 79 -14.89 -25.17 14.44
CA ALA A 79 -15.88 -24.10 14.28
C ALA A 79 -15.29 -22.77 14.73
N TRP A 80 -15.95 -21.66 14.41
CA TRP A 80 -15.58 -20.34 14.90
C TRP A 80 -16.79 -19.60 15.47
N GLY A 81 -16.51 -18.62 16.32
CA GLY A 81 -17.49 -17.74 16.94
C GLY A 81 -16.83 -16.53 17.59
N ARG A 82 -17.60 -15.78 18.39
CA ARG A 82 -17.16 -14.62 19.15
C ARG A 82 -16.82 -15.03 20.58
N LEU A 83 -15.69 -14.58 21.12
CA LEU A 83 -15.29 -14.87 22.50
C LEU A 83 -15.81 -13.79 23.44
N VAL A 84 -16.57 -14.18 24.48
CA VAL A 84 -17.17 -13.24 25.44
C VAL A 84 -17.10 -13.76 26.87
N ASN A 85 -17.28 -12.86 27.84
CA ASN A 85 -17.65 -13.22 29.20
C ASN A 85 -19.18 -13.17 29.35
N VAL A 86 -19.78 -14.22 29.93
CA VAL A 86 -21.24 -14.35 30.07
C VAL A 86 -21.67 -13.97 31.48
N PHE A 87 -22.63 -13.06 31.57
CA PHE A 87 -23.24 -12.58 32.79
C PHE A 87 -24.73 -12.92 32.85
N SER A 88 -25.28 -13.00 34.06
CA SER A 88 -26.73 -13.03 34.31
C SER A 88 -27.20 -11.72 34.92
N ALA A 89 -28.41 -11.29 34.54
CA ALA A 89 -29.16 -10.29 35.28
C ALA A 89 -29.83 -10.95 36.49
N GLU A 90 -29.64 -10.38 37.68
CA GLU A 90 -30.28 -10.86 38.91
C GLU A 90 -31.63 -10.18 39.15
N ALA A 91 -32.46 -10.76 40.01
CA ALA A 91 -33.81 -10.23 40.30
C ALA A 91 -33.80 -8.83 40.94
N ASP A 92 -32.68 -8.41 41.54
CA ASP A 92 -32.46 -7.08 42.10
C ASP A 92 -31.84 -6.07 41.11
N GLY A 93 -31.60 -6.50 39.86
CA GLY A 93 -31.00 -5.70 38.80
C GLY A 93 -29.46 -5.69 38.81
N SER A 94 -28.82 -6.41 39.74
CA SER A 94 -27.37 -6.62 39.69
C SER A 94 -26.96 -7.57 38.57
N ILE A 95 -25.69 -7.54 38.18
CA ILE A 95 -25.14 -8.37 37.10
C ILE A 95 -24.02 -9.22 37.69
N GLN A 96 -24.06 -10.54 37.45
CA GLN A 96 -23.06 -11.48 37.94
C GLN A 96 -22.43 -12.31 36.83
N LEU A 97 -21.11 -12.51 36.92
CA LEU A 97 -20.35 -13.33 35.98
C LEU A 97 -20.68 -14.82 36.18
N ARG A 98 -20.98 -15.53 35.10
CA ARG A 98 -21.34 -16.95 35.13
C ARG A 98 -20.36 -17.84 34.37
N SER A 99 -19.84 -17.36 33.24
CA SER A 99 -18.85 -18.06 32.42
C SER A 99 -17.83 -17.07 31.86
N GLN A 100 -16.56 -17.44 31.86
CA GLN A 100 -15.48 -16.67 31.22
C GLN A 100 -15.04 -17.35 29.92
N ASN A 101 -14.52 -16.57 28.97
CA ASN A 101 -13.97 -17.09 27.71
C ASN A 101 -14.94 -18.03 26.97
N PHE A 102 -16.22 -17.67 26.93
CA PHE A 102 -17.27 -18.47 26.28
C PHE A 102 -17.34 -18.08 24.81
N VAL A 103 -17.33 -19.06 23.90
CA VAL A 103 -17.47 -18.79 22.46
C VAL A 103 -18.93 -18.89 22.05
N ILE A 104 -19.50 -17.79 21.56
CA ILE A 104 -20.89 -17.69 21.10
C ILE A 104 -21.00 -17.66 19.57
N GLY A 105 -22.14 -18.09 19.04
CA GLY A 105 -22.49 -17.98 17.62
C GLY A 105 -22.58 -16.53 17.14
N ASP A 106 -22.39 -16.30 15.84
CA ASP A 106 -22.54 -14.96 15.26
C ASP A 106 -23.99 -14.46 15.28
N ASP A 107 -24.95 -15.37 15.48
CA ASP A 107 -26.38 -15.12 15.54
C ASP A 107 -26.83 -14.54 16.89
N ILE A 108 -25.94 -14.53 17.89
CA ILE A 108 -26.22 -13.95 19.20
C ILE A 108 -25.92 -12.45 19.18
N GLU A 109 -26.99 -11.66 19.17
CA GLU A 109 -26.94 -10.19 19.12
C GLU A 109 -27.74 -9.56 20.27
N SER A 110 -27.48 -8.29 20.57
CA SER A 110 -28.29 -7.50 21.51
C SER A 110 -29.72 -7.33 21.01
N ASP A 111 -30.70 -7.89 21.72
CA ASP A 111 -32.12 -7.88 21.32
C ASP A 111 -33.05 -7.21 22.35
N LEU A 112 -32.49 -6.73 23.47
CA LEU A 112 -33.20 -6.15 24.61
C LEU A 112 -34.21 -7.09 25.29
N GLN A 113 -34.25 -8.36 24.89
CA GLN A 113 -35.17 -9.36 25.42
C GLN A 113 -34.41 -10.48 26.12
N ASP A 114 -33.54 -11.18 25.40
CA ASP A 114 -32.77 -12.31 25.90
C ASP A 114 -31.31 -11.90 26.17
N TYR A 115 -30.75 -11.03 25.32
CA TYR A 115 -29.32 -10.74 25.31
C TYR A 115 -29.01 -9.24 25.25
N ARG A 116 -27.93 -8.88 25.93
CA ARG A 116 -27.24 -7.59 25.78
C ARG A 116 -25.73 -7.83 25.70
N LEU A 117 -25.20 -7.79 24.48
CA LEU A 117 -23.78 -7.80 24.16
C LEU A 117 -23.24 -6.36 24.17
N VAL A 118 -22.15 -6.13 24.89
CA VAL A 118 -21.49 -4.82 25.01
C VAL A 118 -19.97 -5.04 24.99
N ARG A 119 -19.23 -4.20 24.26
CA ARG A 119 -17.78 -4.12 24.40
C ARG A 119 -17.40 -3.05 25.42
N ASN A 120 -16.43 -3.34 26.28
CA ASN A 120 -15.83 -2.30 27.11
C ASN A 120 -14.92 -1.42 26.25
N ALA A 121 -15.25 -0.13 26.14
CA ALA A 121 -14.55 0.83 25.28
C ALA A 121 -13.07 1.05 25.65
N VAL A 122 -12.58 0.58 26.80
CA VAL A 122 -11.19 0.76 27.21
C VAL A 122 -10.40 -0.55 27.14
N THR A 123 -10.99 -1.68 27.56
CA THR A 123 -10.29 -2.97 27.59
C THR A 123 -10.46 -3.79 26.31
N GLY A 124 -11.48 -3.50 25.51
CA GLY A 124 -11.87 -4.30 24.35
C GLY A 124 -12.53 -5.63 24.70
N GLU A 125 -12.73 -5.93 25.99
CA GLU A 125 -13.41 -7.16 26.41
C GLU A 125 -14.90 -7.11 26.04
N GLU A 126 -15.40 -8.19 25.46
CA GLU A 126 -16.80 -8.32 25.10
C GLU A 126 -17.58 -9.10 26.16
N ASN A 127 -18.68 -8.50 26.62
CA ASN A 127 -19.50 -9.01 27.71
C ASN A 127 -20.92 -9.25 27.22
N LEU A 128 -21.41 -10.48 27.36
CA LEU A 128 -22.79 -10.86 27.08
C LEU A 128 -23.58 -10.97 28.38
N THR A 129 -24.58 -10.11 28.56
CA THR A 129 -25.55 -10.24 29.67
C THR A 129 -26.79 -10.98 29.18
N ILE A 130 -27.13 -12.10 29.80
CA ILE A 130 -28.45 -12.74 29.65
C ILE A 130 -29.44 -11.98 30.54
N LEU A 131 -30.49 -11.44 29.94
CA LEU A 131 -31.44 -10.52 30.59
C LEU A 131 -32.49 -11.23 31.46
N HIS A 132 -32.31 -12.52 31.70
CA HIS A 132 -33.18 -13.37 32.53
C HIS A 132 -32.54 -13.69 33.89
N PRO A 133 -33.34 -13.76 34.98
CA PRO A 133 -32.88 -14.22 36.27
C PRO A 133 -32.20 -15.59 36.18
N TYR A 134 -31.05 -15.72 36.85
CA TYR A 134 -30.28 -16.96 36.87
C TYR A 134 -31.11 -18.15 37.40
N ASP A 135 -31.40 -19.11 36.53
CA ASP A 135 -32.06 -20.37 36.89
C ASP A 135 -31.67 -21.46 35.88
N LEU A 136 -30.89 -22.45 36.34
CA LEU A 136 -30.42 -23.57 35.53
C LEU A 136 -31.46 -24.70 35.36
N THR A 137 -32.67 -24.54 35.88
CA THR A 137 -33.73 -25.55 35.71
C THR A 137 -34.08 -25.71 34.23
N PRO A 138 -34.01 -26.93 33.64
CA PRO A 138 -34.30 -27.11 32.22
C PRO A 138 -35.68 -26.56 31.81
N GLY A 139 -35.69 -25.72 30.77
CA GLY A 139 -36.90 -25.09 30.22
C GLY A 139 -37.25 -23.72 30.80
N THR A 140 -36.46 -23.14 31.70
CA THR A 140 -36.55 -21.73 32.10
C THR A 140 -36.00 -20.81 31.00
N GLU A 141 -36.35 -19.52 31.05
CA GLU A 141 -35.91 -18.53 30.06
C GLU A 141 -34.38 -18.38 30.05
N TYR A 142 -33.74 -18.32 31.24
CA TYR A 142 -32.28 -18.30 31.34
C TYR A 142 -31.64 -19.57 30.76
N TRP A 143 -32.17 -20.76 31.08
CA TRP A 143 -31.63 -22.02 30.57
C TRP A 143 -31.76 -22.11 29.04
N MET A 144 -32.89 -21.67 28.48
CA MET A 144 -33.09 -21.63 27.02
C MET A 144 -32.12 -20.63 26.37
N ALA A 145 -31.96 -19.43 26.93
CA ALA A 145 -31.05 -18.43 26.41
C ALA A 145 -29.57 -18.89 26.50
N PHE A 146 -29.17 -19.50 27.61
CA PHE A 146 -27.80 -19.98 27.82
C PHE A 146 -27.44 -21.14 26.88
N THR A 147 -28.36 -22.09 26.66
CA THR A 147 -28.11 -23.25 25.77
C THR A 147 -28.15 -22.94 24.28
N GLN A 148 -28.60 -21.74 23.88
CA GLN A 148 -28.52 -21.29 22.49
C GLN A 148 -27.17 -20.67 22.13
N LEU A 149 -26.38 -20.25 23.14
CA LEU A 149 -25.17 -19.47 22.92
C LEU A 149 -24.16 -20.12 21.95
N ASP A 150 -23.94 -21.43 22.07
CA ASP A 150 -23.00 -22.19 21.22
C ASP A 150 -23.69 -23.11 20.19
N ALA A 151 -25.02 -23.05 20.10
CA ALA A 151 -25.82 -23.97 19.28
C ALA A 151 -25.54 -23.80 17.77
N ASN A 152 -25.31 -22.56 17.33
CA ASN A 152 -25.16 -22.20 15.92
C ASN A 152 -23.74 -21.74 15.54
N LEU A 153 -22.70 -22.18 16.25
CA LEU A 153 -21.32 -21.87 15.87
C LEU A 153 -20.99 -22.31 14.43
N ASN A 154 -20.35 -21.41 13.68
CA ASN A 154 -20.09 -21.56 12.25
C ASN A 154 -19.02 -22.64 11.98
N PRO A 155 -19.30 -23.68 11.18
CA PRO A 155 -18.36 -24.78 10.95
C PRO A 155 -17.22 -24.40 9.98
N ILE A 156 -16.02 -24.88 10.29
CA ILE A 156 -14.86 -24.85 9.39
C ILE A 156 -14.78 -26.22 8.71
N PHE A 157 -15.00 -26.24 7.40
CA PHE A 157 -15.01 -27.48 6.63
C PHE A 157 -13.59 -27.90 6.22
N ASP A 158 -13.37 -29.21 6.25
CA ASP A 158 -12.12 -29.81 5.81
C ASP A 158 -12.03 -29.86 4.27
N ASN A 159 -11.05 -29.16 3.71
CA ASN A 159 -10.85 -29.00 2.27
C ASN A 159 -9.55 -29.65 1.75
N GLY A 160 -8.87 -30.50 2.52
CA GLY A 160 -7.66 -31.20 2.08
C GLY A 160 -6.34 -30.44 2.32
N LEU A 161 -5.27 -30.85 1.62
CA LEU A 161 -3.88 -30.40 1.85
C LEU A 161 -3.39 -29.28 0.89
N GLY A 162 -4.22 -28.78 -0.02
CA GLY A 162 -3.89 -27.63 -0.88
C GLY A 162 -4.69 -27.52 -2.18
N GLY A 163 -4.73 -26.30 -2.76
CA GLY A 163 -5.32 -26.00 -4.07
C GLY A 163 -6.13 -24.71 -4.10
N ALA A 164 -6.51 -24.25 -5.30
CA ALA A 164 -7.58 -23.26 -5.48
C ALA A 164 -8.93 -23.95 -5.25
N GLY A 165 -9.76 -23.43 -4.34
CA GLY A 165 -11.02 -24.04 -3.92
C GLY A 165 -11.87 -23.11 -3.06
N ILE A 166 -13.04 -23.57 -2.63
CA ILE A 166 -13.92 -22.81 -1.71
C ILE A 166 -13.52 -23.19 -0.28
N PHE A 167 -12.71 -22.36 0.36
CA PHE A 167 -12.35 -22.50 1.76
C PHE A 167 -13.39 -21.83 2.66
N SER A 168 -13.63 -22.38 3.86
CA SER A 168 -14.43 -21.69 4.88
C SER A 168 -13.78 -20.33 5.18
N MET A 169 -14.56 -19.26 5.05
CA MET A 169 -14.17 -17.93 5.51
C MET A 169 -14.30 -17.89 7.03
N VAL A 170 -13.24 -17.42 7.68
CA VAL A 170 -13.16 -17.25 9.13
C VAL A 170 -12.84 -15.78 9.41
N PRO A 171 -13.69 -15.05 10.14
CA PRO A 171 -13.42 -13.67 10.49
C PRO A 171 -12.09 -13.52 11.22
N ARG A 172 -11.37 -12.44 10.95
CA ARG A 172 -9.98 -12.27 11.38
C ARG A 172 -9.81 -12.24 12.89
N ASN A 173 -10.75 -11.64 13.61
CA ASN A 173 -10.83 -11.52 15.07
C ASN A 173 -11.77 -12.55 15.72
N SER A 174 -12.05 -13.68 15.07
CA SER A 174 -12.88 -14.74 15.66
C SER A 174 -12.06 -15.69 16.54
N ALA A 175 -12.72 -16.34 17.49
CA ALA A 175 -12.15 -17.47 18.21
C ALA A 175 -12.48 -18.78 17.47
N VAL A 176 -11.49 -19.66 17.34
CA VAL A 176 -11.63 -20.96 16.68
C VAL A 176 -11.67 -22.07 17.74
N ILE A 177 -12.69 -22.92 17.65
CA ILE A 177 -12.89 -24.06 18.54
C ILE A 177 -12.45 -25.34 17.84
N LEU A 178 -11.66 -26.13 18.58
CA LEU A 178 -11.29 -27.49 18.25
C LEU A 178 -11.98 -28.44 19.24
N GLN A 179 -13.00 -29.17 18.80
CA GLN A 179 -13.73 -30.12 19.66
C GLN A 179 -13.25 -31.55 19.41
N PHE A 180 -12.95 -32.27 20.49
CA PHE A 180 -12.47 -33.64 20.46
C PHE A 180 -13.54 -34.62 20.97
N ASP A 181 -13.41 -35.91 20.63
CA ASP A 181 -14.32 -36.98 21.08
C ASP A 181 -14.04 -37.50 22.49
N ASP A 182 -13.09 -36.91 23.21
CA ASP A 182 -12.73 -37.29 24.57
C ASP A 182 -12.18 -36.11 25.37
N LEU A 183 -12.06 -36.28 26.70
CA LEU A 183 -11.45 -35.29 27.60
C LEU A 183 -9.97 -35.07 27.26
N LEU A 184 -9.48 -33.85 27.37
CA LEU A 184 -8.10 -33.44 27.09
C LEU A 184 -7.29 -33.29 28.37
N ASP A 185 -6.01 -33.64 28.28
CA ASP A 185 -5.00 -33.28 29.28
C ASP A 185 -4.64 -31.79 29.11
N PRO A 186 -4.96 -30.93 30.10
CA PRO A 186 -4.82 -29.49 29.97
C PRO A 186 -3.36 -29.02 29.82
N ASP A 187 -2.39 -29.75 30.38
CA ASP A 187 -0.97 -29.41 30.31
C ASP A 187 -0.38 -29.61 28.89
N LEU A 188 -1.10 -30.31 28.02
CA LEU A 188 -0.69 -30.66 26.66
C LEU A 188 -1.45 -29.90 25.58
N VAL A 189 -2.19 -28.85 25.95
CA VAL A 189 -2.87 -27.93 25.01
C VAL A 189 -2.11 -26.60 25.00
N SER A 190 -1.26 -26.41 23.99
CA SER A 190 -0.45 -25.19 23.84
C SER A 190 -0.07 -24.96 22.38
N SER A 191 0.67 -23.88 22.10
CA SER A 191 1.26 -23.60 20.79
C SER A 191 2.34 -24.61 20.36
N GLU A 192 2.81 -25.48 21.27
CA GLU A 192 3.74 -26.57 20.92
C GLU A 192 3.01 -27.79 20.36
N THR A 193 1.73 -27.99 20.70
CA THR A 193 0.93 -29.15 20.29
C THR A 193 -0.16 -28.81 19.27
N ILE A 194 -0.52 -27.53 19.14
CA ILE A 194 -1.47 -27.01 18.14
C ILE A 194 -0.79 -25.85 17.43
N HIS A 195 -0.40 -26.06 16.17
CA HIS A 195 0.33 -25.06 15.39
C HIS A 195 -0.64 -24.29 14.49
N VAL A 196 -0.55 -22.97 14.53
CA VAL A 196 -1.29 -22.08 13.64
C VAL A 196 -0.31 -21.43 12.69
N LEU A 197 -0.52 -21.59 11.38
CA LEU A 197 0.34 -21.08 10.32
C LEU A 197 -0.45 -20.16 9.40
N THR A 198 0.18 -19.11 8.90
CA THR A 198 -0.40 -18.12 7.98
C THR A 198 0.49 -17.90 6.76
N GLY A 199 -0.05 -17.17 5.76
CA GLY A 199 0.65 -16.78 4.54
C GLY A 199 0.24 -17.58 3.30
N LEU A 200 0.81 -17.21 2.15
CA LEU A 200 0.57 -17.87 0.86
C LEU A 200 1.93 -18.26 0.23
N PRO A 201 2.42 -19.52 0.43
CA PRO A 201 1.81 -20.63 1.17
C PRO A 201 1.84 -20.45 2.70
N THR A 202 1.02 -21.23 3.43
CA THR A 202 0.88 -21.15 4.90
C THR A 202 2.09 -21.74 5.63
N THR A 203 3.14 -20.95 5.78
CA THR A 203 4.41 -21.38 6.40
C THR A 203 4.88 -20.49 7.54
N ILE A 204 4.18 -19.40 7.82
CA ILE A 204 4.57 -18.40 8.82
C ILE A 204 3.84 -18.73 10.13
N PRO A 205 4.54 -19.07 11.24
CA PRO A 205 3.89 -19.28 12.53
C PRO A 205 3.09 -18.05 12.97
N PHE A 206 1.90 -18.29 13.50
CA PHE A 206 1.03 -17.27 14.08
C PHE A 206 0.96 -17.47 15.59
N GLU A 207 1.24 -16.40 16.33
CA GLU A 207 1.22 -16.40 17.80
C GLU A 207 -0.15 -15.90 18.27
N GLY A 208 -1.03 -16.84 18.64
CA GLY A 208 -2.32 -16.57 19.28
C GLY A 208 -2.42 -17.27 20.63
N ARG A 209 -3.45 -16.93 21.42
CA ARG A 209 -3.68 -17.57 22.72
C ARG A 209 -4.39 -18.90 22.52
N ILE A 210 -3.77 -19.99 22.95
CA ILE A 210 -4.31 -21.35 22.85
C ILE A 210 -4.50 -21.91 24.25
N PHE A 211 -5.73 -22.30 24.59
CA PHE A 211 -6.10 -22.77 25.93
C PHE A 211 -7.29 -23.74 25.89
N ILE A 212 -7.52 -24.47 26.98
CA ILE A 212 -8.68 -25.35 27.13
C ILE A 212 -9.97 -24.52 27.29
N ASP A 213 -11.10 -25.01 26.77
CA ASP A 213 -12.39 -24.37 27.00
C ASP A 213 -12.88 -24.67 28.43
N PRO A 214 -13.03 -23.67 29.32
CA PRO A 214 -13.51 -23.90 30.68
C PRO A 214 -15.01 -24.19 30.76
N ASN A 215 -15.74 -24.06 29.64
CA ASN A 215 -17.19 -24.12 29.59
C ASN A 215 -17.76 -25.42 29.01
N HIS A 216 -16.91 -26.31 28.47
CA HIS A 216 -17.33 -27.57 27.85
C HIS A 216 -16.40 -28.72 28.23
N GLY A 217 -16.94 -29.77 28.85
CA GLY A 217 -16.11 -30.85 29.38
C GLY A 217 -16.88 -31.89 30.18
N ASP A 218 -16.22 -32.50 31.16
CA ASP A 218 -16.83 -33.35 32.18
C ASP A 218 -15.98 -33.32 33.46
N LEU A 219 -16.57 -33.78 34.56
CA LEU A 219 -15.89 -33.99 35.83
C LEU A 219 -15.34 -35.41 35.91
N ALA A 220 -14.04 -35.54 36.19
CA ALA A 220 -13.35 -36.81 36.36
C ALA A 220 -12.33 -36.70 37.51
N ASP A 221 -11.96 -37.83 38.10
CA ASP A 221 -10.90 -37.91 39.13
C ASP A 221 -9.80 -38.85 38.59
N PHE A 222 -8.76 -38.25 38.01
CA PHE A 222 -7.62 -39.00 37.45
C PHE A 222 -6.44 -39.13 38.42
N GLU A 223 -6.37 -38.29 39.45
CA GLU A 223 -5.32 -38.32 40.48
C GLU A 223 -5.64 -39.24 41.67
N GLY A 224 -6.89 -39.67 41.80
CA GLY A 224 -7.37 -40.64 42.77
C GLY A 224 -7.49 -40.08 44.19
N ASP A 225 -7.77 -38.79 44.32
CA ASP A 225 -7.90 -38.10 45.60
C ASP A 225 -9.36 -37.95 46.09
N ASP A 226 -10.31 -38.51 45.33
CA ASP A 226 -11.77 -38.44 45.52
C ASP A 226 -12.37 -37.02 45.33
N GLU A 227 -11.63 -36.04 44.82
CA GLU A 227 -12.14 -34.73 44.40
C GLU A 227 -12.23 -34.67 42.85
N PRO A 228 -13.43 -34.58 42.25
CA PRO A 228 -13.52 -34.52 40.79
C PRO A 228 -12.99 -33.19 40.24
N GLU A 229 -12.06 -33.23 39.28
CA GLU A 229 -11.60 -32.06 38.54
C GLU A 229 -12.31 -31.91 37.19
N PHE A 230 -12.31 -30.68 36.67
CA PHE A 230 -12.83 -30.37 35.34
C PHE A 230 -11.78 -30.67 34.27
N TYR A 231 -12.17 -31.43 33.24
CA TYR A 231 -11.39 -31.62 32.03
C TYR A 231 -12.21 -31.22 30.80
N SER A 232 -11.59 -30.47 29.90
CA SER A 232 -12.26 -29.97 28.70
C SER A 232 -12.28 -30.98 27.56
N THR A 233 -13.32 -30.95 26.73
CA THR A 233 -13.35 -31.63 25.42
C THR A 233 -12.93 -30.71 24.27
N ARG A 234 -12.70 -29.42 24.55
CA ARG A 234 -12.47 -28.40 23.53
C ARG A 234 -11.19 -27.60 23.82
N ALA A 235 -10.52 -27.19 22.76
CA ALA A 235 -9.47 -26.18 22.82
C ALA A 235 -9.91 -24.94 22.03
N ILE A 236 -9.59 -23.76 22.54
CA ILE A 236 -9.88 -22.48 21.91
C ILE A 236 -8.57 -21.89 21.40
N ILE A 237 -8.58 -21.45 20.16
CA ILE A 237 -7.56 -20.59 19.57
C ILE A 237 -8.19 -19.20 19.48
N ASP A 238 -7.75 -18.31 20.35
CA ASP A 238 -8.05 -16.90 20.25
C ASP A 238 -7.04 -16.23 19.31
N THR A 239 -7.58 -15.58 18.30
CA THR A 239 -6.78 -14.97 17.23
C THR A 239 -6.30 -13.58 17.63
N THR A 240 -6.97 -12.94 18.58
CA THR A 240 -6.60 -11.65 19.12
C THR A 240 -5.95 -11.79 20.50
N VAL A 241 -5.14 -10.80 20.87
CA VAL A 241 -4.51 -10.71 22.19
C VAL A 241 -4.59 -9.24 22.64
N THR A 242 -5.43 -8.98 23.62
CA THR A 242 -5.58 -7.65 24.26
C THR A 242 -4.41 -7.34 25.20
N GLU A 243 -4.31 -6.09 25.67
CA GLU A 243 -3.30 -5.69 26.67
C GLU A 243 -3.45 -6.45 27.99
N LEU A 244 -4.69 -6.71 28.40
CA LEU A 244 -4.99 -7.46 29.60
C LEU A 244 -4.46 -8.90 29.50
N GLU A 245 -4.67 -9.53 28.34
CA GLU A 245 -4.33 -10.93 28.09
C GLU A 245 -2.83 -11.14 27.87
N ALA A 246 -2.18 -10.23 27.11
CA ALA A 246 -0.74 -10.22 26.94
C ALA A 246 -0.03 -10.15 28.31
N PHE A 247 -0.53 -9.34 29.25
CA PHE A 247 0.03 -9.24 30.59
C PHE A 247 -0.23 -10.49 31.45
N ASN A 248 -1.40 -11.12 31.31
CA ASN A 248 -1.78 -12.29 32.10
C ASN A 248 -1.09 -13.59 31.64
N SER A 249 -0.53 -13.60 30.43
CA SER A 249 0.21 -14.75 29.88
C SER A 249 1.65 -14.87 30.40
N ASP A 250 2.11 -16.11 30.64
CA ASP A 250 3.50 -16.44 30.99
C ASP A 250 4.05 -17.53 30.05
N PRO A 251 5.01 -17.22 29.16
CA PRO A 251 5.59 -15.89 28.93
C PRO A 251 4.58 -14.91 28.28
N PRO A 252 4.79 -13.59 28.41
CA PRO A 252 3.91 -12.59 27.79
C PRO A 252 3.81 -12.76 26.27
N LEU A 253 2.57 -12.86 25.77
CA LEU A 253 2.25 -12.88 24.34
C LEU A 253 2.39 -11.48 23.73
N PRO A 254 2.72 -11.37 22.43
CA PRO A 254 2.67 -10.10 21.73
C PRO A 254 1.21 -9.60 21.63
N LEU A 255 1.03 -8.28 21.74
CA LEU A 255 -0.25 -7.63 21.47
C LEU A 255 -0.69 -7.88 20.04
N ASN A 256 -1.95 -8.27 19.85
CA ASN A 256 -2.55 -8.47 18.54
C ASN A 256 -4.03 -8.06 18.55
N GLY A 257 -4.32 -6.81 18.18
CA GLY A 257 -5.71 -6.34 18.02
C GLY A 257 -6.36 -6.76 16.70
N VAL A 258 -5.59 -7.27 15.74
CA VAL A 258 -6.03 -7.44 14.35
C VAL A 258 -6.52 -8.86 14.07
N GLY A 259 -5.95 -9.85 14.75
CA GLY A 259 -6.24 -11.25 14.49
C GLY A 259 -5.47 -11.81 13.29
N PHE A 260 -6.10 -12.67 12.50
CA PHE A 260 -5.46 -13.23 11.30
C PHE A 260 -5.12 -12.16 10.25
N PRO A 261 -4.05 -12.34 9.45
CA PRO A 261 -3.79 -11.48 8.30
C PRO A 261 -4.93 -11.58 7.28
N ALA A 262 -5.23 -10.49 6.55
CA ALA A 262 -6.31 -10.47 5.57
C ALA A 262 -6.06 -11.46 4.42
N SER A 263 -7.13 -12.07 3.90
CA SER A 263 -7.02 -12.80 2.63
C SER A 263 -7.04 -11.84 1.45
N LEU A 264 -6.16 -12.09 0.48
CA LEU A 264 -6.09 -11.34 -0.79
C LEU A 264 -6.87 -12.00 -1.92
N ASN A 265 -7.40 -13.21 -1.71
CA ASN A 265 -8.07 -14.00 -2.74
C ASN A 265 -9.11 -14.95 -2.12
N VAL A 266 -10.30 -14.98 -2.70
CA VAL A 266 -11.43 -15.82 -2.26
C VAL A 266 -11.20 -17.34 -2.43
N SER A 267 -10.23 -17.73 -3.26
CA SER A 267 -10.02 -19.12 -3.69
C SER A 267 -8.82 -19.82 -3.05
N THR A 268 -8.06 -19.15 -2.19
CA THR A 268 -6.83 -19.70 -1.58
C THR A 268 -6.91 -19.66 -0.06
N SER A 269 -6.42 -20.71 0.60
CA SER A 269 -6.22 -20.72 2.05
C SER A 269 -4.96 -19.95 2.44
N ASN A 270 -5.09 -18.98 3.33
CA ASN A 270 -3.98 -18.24 3.93
C ASN A 270 -3.80 -18.55 5.42
N VAL A 271 -4.59 -19.47 5.99
CA VAL A 271 -4.47 -19.95 7.37
C VAL A 271 -4.53 -21.48 7.40
N ALA A 272 -3.67 -22.10 8.22
CA ALA A 272 -3.64 -23.53 8.45
C ALA A 272 -3.49 -23.83 9.95
N ILE A 273 -4.34 -24.72 10.47
CA ILE A 273 -4.14 -25.33 11.79
C ILE A 273 -3.57 -26.73 11.58
N ARG A 274 -2.47 -27.05 12.26
CA ARG A 274 -1.79 -28.34 12.21
C ARG A 274 -1.67 -28.91 13.63
N ILE A 275 -2.14 -30.14 13.83
CA ILE A 275 -2.06 -30.84 15.10
C ILE A 275 -1.25 -32.13 14.89
N PRO A 276 0.01 -32.19 15.37
CA PRO A 276 0.87 -33.36 15.26
C PRO A 276 0.25 -34.61 15.88
N THR A 277 0.40 -35.76 15.23
CA THR A 277 -0.04 -37.07 15.78
C THR A 277 1.12 -37.95 16.22
N ARG A 278 2.36 -37.52 15.93
CA ARG A 278 3.58 -38.27 16.20
C ARG A 278 4.72 -37.37 16.67
N ILE A 279 5.42 -37.82 17.70
CA ILE A 279 6.65 -37.18 18.23
C ILE A 279 7.77 -37.35 17.19
N ASP A 280 8.44 -36.24 16.87
CA ASP A 280 9.67 -36.21 16.08
C ASP A 280 10.65 -35.18 16.67
N PRO A 281 11.69 -35.63 17.40
CA PRO A 281 12.67 -34.73 17.99
C PRO A 281 13.49 -33.95 16.96
N ILE A 282 13.59 -34.42 15.71
CA ILE A 282 14.30 -33.71 14.64
C ILE A 282 13.48 -32.49 14.18
N ALA A 283 12.15 -32.63 14.17
CA ALA A 283 11.22 -31.54 13.90
C ALA A 283 10.89 -30.70 15.15
N LEU A 284 11.58 -30.93 16.27
CA LEU A 284 11.33 -30.30 17.57
C LEU A 284 9.91 -30.54 18.13
N GLN A 285 9.24 -31.62 17.69
CA GLN A 285 7.93 -32.02 18.22
C GLN A 285 8.12 -33.02 19.36
N GLU A 286 8.11 -32.55 20.61
CA GLU A 286 8.32 -33.39 21.81
C GLU A 286 7.00 -33.81 22.50
N PHE A 287 5.96 -32.98 22.40
CA PHE A 287 4.67 -33.19 23.05
C PHE A 287 3.56 -33.44 22.02
N LEU A 288 2.42 -34.00 22.45
CA LEU A 288 1.25 -34.23 21.60
C LEU A 288 -0.01 -33.97 22.43
N VAL A 289 -1.09 -33.52 21.80
CA VAL A 289 -2.41 -33.49 22.42
C VAL A 289 -2.81 -34.91 22.84
N ARG A 290 -3.20 -35.10 24.10
CA ARG A 290 -3.61 -36.39 24.69
C ARG A 290 -4.85 -36.23 25.55
N ASN A 291 -5.51 -37.35 25.85
CA ASN A 291 -6.44 -37.44 26.97
C ASN A 291 -5.70 -37.69 28.29
N PRO A 292 -6.36 -37.49 29.45
CA PRO A 292 -5.74 -37.74 30.77
C PRO A 292 -5.22 -39.16 30.97
N SER A 293 -5.74 -40.15 30.24
CA SER A 293 -5.22 -41.53 30.22
C SER A 293 -3.96 -41.73 29.36
N GLY A 294 -3.43 -40.68 28.75
CA GLY A 294 -2.15 -40.66 28.02
C GLY A 294 -2.22 -41.07 26.54
N HIS A 295 -3.41 -41.21 25.95
CA HIS A 295 -3.59 -41.58 24.54
C HIS A 295 -3.58 -40.34 23.62
N PRO A 296 -2.75 -40.30 22.55
CA PRO A 296 -2.63 -39.12 21.68
C PRO A 296 -3.72 -39.02 20.62
N LEU A 297 -3.77 -37.86 19.95
CA LEU A 297 -4.55 -37.66 18.73
C LEU A 297 -4.22 -38.73 17.68
N SER A 298 -5.24 -39.38 17.13
CA SER A 298 -5.07 -40.41 16.09
C SER A 298 -4.75 -39.80 14.72
N ASN A 299 -4.09 -40.55 13.84
CA ASN A 299 -4.03 -40.24 12.40
C ASN A 299 -5.21 -40.85 11.61
N THR A 300 -6.25 -41.37 12.30
CA THR A 300 -7.44 -41.99 11.68
C THR A 300 -8.74 -41.41 12.21
N GLY A 301 -9.67 -41.08 11.31
CA GLY A 301 -10.98 -40.54 11.67
C GLY A 301 -10.98 -39.06 12.03
N ASN A 302 -9.99 -38.30 11.57
CA ASN A 302 -9.78 -36.88 11.85
C ASN A 302 -9.97 -35.97 10.62
N GLY A 303 -10.54 -36.50 9.53
CA GLY A 303 -10.51 -35.81 8.22
C GLY A 303 -9.12 -35.90 7.58
N THR A 304 -8.64 -34.79 7.05
CA THR A 304 -7.37 -34.64 6.34
C THR A 304 -6.17 -34.76 7.28
N VAL A 305 -5.20 -35.58 6.85
CA VAL A 305 -3.91 -35.80 7.52
C VAL A 305 -2.78 -35.65 6.50
N ASP A 306 -1.75 -34.89 6.86
CA ASP A 306 -0.56 -34.70 6.04
C ASP A 306 0.47 -35.80 6.29
N PHE A 307 0.37 -36.90 5.54
CA PHE A 307 1.35 -37.99 5.62
C PHE A 307 2.71 -37.66 4.97
N SER A 308 2.89 -36.44 4.43
CA SER A 308 4.16 -36.01 3.87
C SER A 308 5.11 -35.42 4.91
N THR A 309 4.60 -35.01 6.08
CA THR A 309 5.40 -34.57 7.23
C THR A 309 5.79 -35.75 8.12
N SER A 310 6.88 -35.61 8.87
CA SER A 310 7.34 -36.66 9.80
C SER A 310 6.48 -36.78 11.07
N THR A 311 5.71 -35.74 11.38
CA THR A 311 4.79 -35.63 12.51
C THR A 311 3.36 -36.07 12.19
N GLU A 312 3.05 -36.33 10.90
CA GLU A 312 1.76 -36.80 10.39
C GLU A 312 0.59 -35.94 10.90
N ASP A 313 0.60 -34.64 10.57
CA ASP A 313 -0.29 -33.66 11.18
C ASP A 313 -1.75 -33.83 10.71
N VAL A 314 -2.70 -33.69 11.62
CA VAL A 314 -4.10 -33.39 11.26
C VAL A 314 -4.16 -31.93 10.82
N VAL A 315 -4.70 -31.66 9.62
CA VAL A 315 -4.68 -30.32 9.02
C VAL A 315 -6.10 -29.77 8.84
N ARG A 316 -6.27 -28.48 9.12
CA ARG A 316 -7.43 -27.68 8.72
C ARG A 316 -6.95 -26.44 7.99
N LEU A 317 -7.28 -26.36 6.70
CA LEU A 317 -7.02 -25.19 5.87
C LEU A 317 -8.28 -24.32 5.81
N MET A 318 -8.10 -23.03 6.03
CA MET A 318 -9.17 -22.05 5.98
C MET A 318 -8.68 -20.74 5.37
N ARG A 319 -9.63 -19.88 5.02
CA ARG A 319 -9.35 -18.55 4.51
C ARG A 319 -9.79 -17.56 5.58
N SER A 320 -8.92 -16.66 5.99
CA SER A 320 -9.37 -15.54 6.83
C SER A 320 -10.20 -14.56 6.00
N GLY A 321 -11.01 -13.74 6.67
CA GLY A 321 -11.71 -12.64 6.01
C GLY A 321 -10.74 -11.67 5.30
N GLY A 322 -11.20 -11.05 4.21
CA GLY A 322 -10.45 -10.05 3.45
C GLY A 322 -11.23 -8.75 3.26
N ASN A 323 -10.57 -7.74 2.68
CA ASN A 323 -11.20 -6.46 2.35
C ASN A 323 -12.45 -6.70 1.47
N GLN A 324 -13.54 -6.01 1.77
CA GLN A 324 -14.83 -6.17 1.10
C GLN A 324 -14.76 -5.87 -0.40
N GLU A 325 -13.95 -4.89 -0.83
CA GLU A 325 -13.79 -4.54 -2.24
C GLU A 325 -13.06 -5.63 -3.05
N ILE A 326 -12.16 -6.38 -2.39
CA ILE A 326 -11.33 -7.41 -3.04
C ILE A 326 -12.02 -8.78 -2.99
N THR A 327 -12.54 -9.15 -1.82
CA THR A 327 -13.04 -10.51 -1.55
C THR A 327 -14.55 -10.60 -1.47
N GLY A 328 -15.27 -9.48 -1.31
CA GLY A 328 -16.71 -9.44 -1.09
C GLY A 328 -17.14 -9.88 0.31
N ASP A 329 -16.20 -10.07 1.24
CA ASP A 329 -16.51 -10.43 2.62
C ASP A 329 -17.15 -9.24 3.36
N PRO A 330 -18.21 -9.45 4.17
CA PRO A 330 -18.82 -8.39 4.96
C PRO A 330 -17.85 -7.91 6.05
N PHE A 331 -18.03 -6.65 6.49
CA PHE A 331 -17.26 -6.04 7.58
C PHE A 331 -15.74 -6.14 7.40
N ASN A 332 -15.27 -6.01 6.15
CA ASN A 332 -13.86 -6.18 5.77
C ASN A 332 -13.21 -7.49 6.27
N GLY A 333 -14.01 -8.54 6.45
CA GLY A 333 -13.55 -9.84 6.91
C GLY A 333 -13.39 -9.96 8.44
N PHE A 334 -13.96 -9.05 9.21
CA PHE A 334 -14.04 -9.12 10.68
C PHE A 334 -15.41 -9.63 11.14
N LEU A 335 -15.52 -9.98 12.42
CA LEU A 335 -16.81 -10.25 13.04
C LEU A 335 -17.71 -9.02 12.89
N LYS A 336 -19.02 -9.25 12.77
CA LYS A 336 -20.01 -8.16 12.71
C LYS A 336 -19.79 -7.20 13.86
N ASP A 337 -19.49 -5.95 13.56
CA ASP A 337 -19.34 -4.90 14.56
C ASP A 337 -20.31 -3.78 14.24
N GLU A 338 -21.14 -3.41 15.21
CA GLU A 338 -22.11 -2.31 15.11
C GLU A 338 -21.82 -1.21 16.13
N GLU A 339 -20.82 -1.40 16.99
CA GLU A 339 -20.36 -0.34 17.88
C GLU A 339 -19.45 0.61 17.11
N PHE A 340 -19.59 1.90 17.37
CA PHE A 340 -18.77 2.92 16.72
C PHE A 340 -17.51 3.16 17.56
N PRO A 341 -16.35 3.37 16.93
CA PRO A 341 -15.13 3.69 17.67
C PRO A 341 -15.26 5.01 18.44
N GLU A 342 -14.71 5.04 19.65
CA GLU A 342 -14.71 6.20 20.56
C GLU A 342 -13.28 6.64 20.89
N VAL A 343 -13.07 7.94 21.12
CA VAL A 343 -11.77 8.46 21.58
C VAL A 343 -11.61 8.27 23.08
N ILE A 344 -10.48 7.70 23.51
CA ILE A 344 -10.18 7.38 24.90
C ILE A 344 -9.18 8.38 25.49
N GLY A 345 -9.57 9.02 26.59
CA GLY A 345 -8.73 9.92 27.37
C GLY A 345 -7.94 9.16 28.44
N THR A 346 -6.80 9.72 28.86
CA THR A 346 -6.05 9.21 30.01
C THR A 346 -5.68 10.35 30.96
N GLN A 347 -6.18 10.31 32.18
CA GLN A 347 -5.91 11.33 33.20
C GLN A 347 -5.17 10.76 34.39
N ALA A 348 -4.20 11.52 34.92
CA ALA A 348 -3.51 11.14 36.15
C ALA A 348 -4.40 11.39 37.37
N VAL A 349 -4.56 10.36 38.19
CA VAL A 349 -5.32 10.40 39.44
C VAL A 349 -4.48 9.88 40.60
N THR A 350 -4.93 10.12 41.83
CA THR A 350 -4.32 9.59 43.05
C THR A 350 -5.40 8.91 43.87
N ILE A 351 -5.25 7.61 44.14
CA ILE A 351 -6.12 6.86 45.03
C ILE A 351 -5.74 7.21 46.47
N LEU A 352 -6.68 7.76 47.24
CA LEU A 352 -6.47 8.22 48.61
C LEU A 352 -6.76 7.12 49.62
N SER A 353 -7.79 6.32 49.36
CA SER A 353 -8.29 5.28 50.25
C SER A 353 -9.13 4.27 49.49
N ILE A 354 -9.07 3.01 49.92
CA ILE A 354 -9.78 1.87 49.34
C ILE A 354 -10.30 0.96 50.46
N GLU A 355 -11.49 0.40 50.28
CA GLU A 355 -12.13 -0.58 51.18
C GLU A 355 -12.71 -1.74 50.35
N PRO A 356 -12.74 -2.99 50.85
CA PRO A 356 -13.43 -4.09 50.15
C PRO A 356 -14.95 -3.98 50.30
N VAL A 357 -15.71 -4.36 49.27
CA VAL A 357 -17.19 -4.40 49.32
C VAL A 357 -17.66 -5.60 50.17
N ASP A 358 -17.29 -6.81 49.76
CA ASP A 358 -17.47 -8.04 50.53
C ASP A 358 -16.24 -8.93 50.32
N PRO A 359 -15.29 -8.97 51.27
CA PRO A 359 -14.03 -9.69 51.08
C PRO A 359 -14.20 -11.22 51.01
N VAL A 360 -15.37 -11.76 51.37
CA VAL A 360 -15.64 -13.20 51.40
C VAL A 360 -16.38 -13.63 50.14
N ASN A 361 -17.46 -12.94 49.78
CA ASN A 361 -18.31 -13.34 48.64
C ASN A 361 -17.94 -12.61 47.34
N GLU A 362 -17.30 -11.44 47.41
CA GLU A 362 -16.92 -10.63 46.24
C GLU A 362 -15.45 -10.15 46.35
N PRO A 363 -14.47 -11.08 46.36
CA PRO A 363 -13.07 -10.78 46.68
C PRO A 363 -12.39 -9.78 45.73
N THR A 364 -12.95 -9.54 44.55
CA THR A 364 -12.45 -8.62 43.53
C THR A 364 -13.14 -7.26 43.52
N LYS A 365 -14.17 -7.02 44.36
CA LYS A 365 -14.87 -5.73 44.42
C LYS A 365 -14.39 -4.84 45.56
N PHE A 366 -14.18 -3.57 45.24
CA PHE A 366 -13.65 -2.56 46.14
C PHE A 366 -14.40 -1.24 45.99
N VAL A 367 -14.38 -0.43 47.04
CA VAL A 367 -14.85 0.95 47.06
C VAL A 367 -13.63 1.85 47.22
N LEU A 368 -13.36 2.70 46.24
CA LEU A 368 -12.43 3.82 46.41
C LEU A 368 -13.15 4.92 47.19
N VAL A 369 -12.88 4.97 48.50
CA VAL A 369 -13.49 5.98 49.40
C VAL A 369 -13.10 7.39 48.95
N GLY A 370 -11.90 7.56 48.37
CA GLY A 370 -11.49 8.80 47.75
C GLY A 370 -10.49 8.59 46.62
N MET A 371 -10.75 9.22 45.48
CA MET A 371 -9.85 9.31 44.33
C MET A 371 -9.79 10.77 43.87
N GLN A 372 -8.59 11.33 43.72
CA GLN A 372 -8.40 12.73 43.34
C GLN A 372 -7.75 12.81 41.96
N PHE A 373 -8.39 13.52 41.03
CA PHE A 373 -7.77 13.93 39.77
C PHE A 373 -6.66 14.95 40.04
N GLN A 374 -5.50 14.75 39.39
CA GLN A 374 -4.41 15.73 39.48
C GLN A 374 -4.75 17.03 38.73
N SER A 375 -5.59 16.94 37.70
CA SER A 375 -6.15 18.06 36.94
C SER A 375 -7.60 18.30 37.36
N GLN A 376 -7.91 19.48 37.85
CA GLN A 376 -9.31 19.84 38.14
C GLN A 376 -10.09 20.11 36.85
N PHE A 377 -9.41 20.60 35.81
CA PHE A 377 -9.99 20.87 34.50
C PHE A 377 -10.38 19.58 33.78
N CYS A 378 -9.47 18.59 33.76
CA CYS A 378 -9.72 17.28 33.17
C CYS A 378 -10.46 16.31 34.10
N ALA A 379 -10.97 16.78 35.24
CA ALA A 379 -11.74 15.92 36.14
C ALA A 379 -13.09 15.55 35.50
N GLN A 380 -13.37 14.25 35.49
CA GLN A 380 -14.61 13.67 34.98
C GLN A 380 -15.35 12.96 36.08
N THR A 381 -16.66 12.79 35.88
CA THR A 381 -17.47 11.93 36.76
C THR A 381 -17.37 10.52 36.19
N PRO A 382 -16.79 9.55 36.93
CA PRO A 382 -16.66 8.18 36.43
C PRO A 382 -18.01 7.56 36.09
N SER A 383 -18.05 6.93 34.92
CA SER A 383 -19.14 6.17 34.35
C SER A 383 -18.85 4.67 34.43
N LEU A 384 -19.89 3.85 34.23
CA LEU A 384 -19.73 2.39 34.16
C LEU A 384 -18.78 2.01 33.03
N GLY A 385 -17.84 1.10 33.29
CA GLY A 385 -16.87 0.62 32.31
C GLY A 385 -15.56 1.40 32.27
N ASP A 386 -15.48 2.61 32.85
CA ASP A 386 -14.23 3.37 32.96
C ASP A 386 -13.17 2.57 33.73
N ILE A 387 -11.89 2.75 33.39
CA ILE A 387 -10.80 1.94 33.93
C ILE A 387 -9.86 2.77 34.79
N ILE A 388 -9.47 2.19 35.92
CA ILE A 388 -8.40 2.66 36.78
C ILE A 388 -7.22 1.72 36.60
N ARG A 389 -6.10 2.28 36.14
CA ARG A 389 -4.88 1.55 35.83
C ARG A 389 -3.76 1.94 36.80
N GLN A 390 -3.11 0.93 37.36
CA GLN A 390 -1.83 1.04 38.07
C GLN A 390 -0.85 0.01 37.50
N SER A 391 0.41 0.03 37.96
CA SER A 391 1.43 -0.90 37.51
C SER A 391 0.99 -2.37 37.73
N GLY A 392 0.61 -3.06 36.65
CA GLY A 392 0.13 -4.45 36.68
C GLY A 392 -1.25 -4.63 37.30
N VAL A 393 -2.05 -3.56 37.44
CA VAL A 393 -3.39 -3.61 38.01
C VAL A 393 -4.38 -2.85 37.12
N PHE A 394 -5.51 -3.49 36.83
CA PHE A 394 -6.63 -2.89 36.10
C PHE A 394 -7.91 -3.09 36.92
N ALA A 395 -8.65 -2.00 37.15
CA ALA A 395 -9.91 -2.04 37.85
C ALA A 395 -10.98 -1.28 37.07
N GLU A 396 -12.14 -1.89 36.89
CA GLU A 396 -13.28 -1.33 36.15
C GLU A 396 -14.31 -0.72 37.09
N VAL A 397 -14.88 0.42 36.71
CA VAL A 397 -15.99 1.05 37.43
C VAL A 397 -17.27 0.25 37.22
N THR A 398 -17.87 -0.20 38.33
CA THR A 398 -19.04 -1.11 38.32
C THR A 398 -20.33 -0.49 38.83
N ALA A 399 -20.26 0.71 39.40
CA ALA A 399 -21.44 1.49 39.82
C ALA A 399 -21.31 2.95 39.37
N LEU A 400 -22.46 3.57 39.09
CA LEU A 400 -22.51 5.01 38.83
C LEU A 400 -22.00 5.79 40.05
N SER A 401 -21.11 6.74 39.81
CA SER A 401 -20.55 7.58 40.86
C SER A 401 -21.37 8.87 41.07
N ALA A 402 -21.27 9.44 42.28
CA ALA A 402 -21.73 10.82 42.47
C ALA A 402 -20.85 11.77 41.65
N PRO A 403 -21.39 12.90 41.15
CA PRO A 403 -20.60 13.88 40.42
C PRO A 403 -19.34 14.29 41.19
N GLN A 404 -18.21 14.32 40.49
CA GLN A 404 -16.96 14.79 41.09
C GLN A 404 -17.11 16.23 41.59
N GLN A 405 -16.44 16.56 42.70
CA GLN A 405 -16.37 17.93 43.23
C GLN A 405 -14.91 18.35 43.37
N ASP A 406 -14.50 19.42 42.67
CA ASP A 406 -13.13 19.94 42.67
C ASP A 406 -12.05 18.88 42.34
N GLY A 407 -12.42 17.91 41.49
CA GLY A 407 -11.58 16.77 41.09
C GLY A 407 -11.58 15.60 42.07
N LEU A 408 -12.35 15.64 43.16
CA LEU A 408 -12.49 14.54 44.11
C LEU A 408 -13.70 13.67 43.75
N VAL A 409 -13.46 12.38 43.59
CA VAL A 409 -14.48 11.33 43.49
C VAL A 409 -14.53 10.59 44.83
N GLN A 410 -15.74 10.35 45.34
CA GLN A 410 -15.96 9.64 46.60
C GLN A 410 -16.82 8.41 46.39
N ASN A 411 -16.52 7.34 47.14
CA ASN A 411 -17.25 6.07 47.17
C ASN A 411 -17.45 5.46 45.77
N LEU A 412 -16.39 5.38 44.98
CA LEU A 412 -16.42 4.78 43.65
C LEU A 412 -16.29 3.26 43.75
N GLU A 413 -17.30 2.51 43.32
CA GLU A 413 -17.24 1.04 43.32
C GLU A 413 -16.55 0.52 42.05
N VAL A 414 -15.53 -0.30 42.26
CA VAL A 414 -14.68 -0.86 41.22
C VAL A 414 -14.49 -2.35 41.39
N ARG A 415 -14.28 -3.05 40.27
CA ARG A 415 -13.94 -4.47 40.22
C ARG A 415 -12.54 -4.63 39.64
N LEU A 416 -11.69 -5.35 40.35
CA LEU A 416 -10.36 -5.71 39.89
C LEU A 416 -10.47 -6.73 38.75
N LEU A 417 -10.01 -6.34 37.55
CA LEU A 417 -9.97 -7.20 36.36
C LEU A 417 -8.66 -7.99 36.30
N LEU A 418 -7.56 -7.34 36.63
CA LEU A 418 -6.22 -7.92 36.57
C LEU A 418 -5.35 -7.41 37.71
N TRP A 419 -4.47 -8.29 38.19
CA TRP A 419 -3.47 -7.98 39.21
C TRP A 419 -2.18 -8.79 38.98
N PRO A 420 -1.05 -8.40 39.60
CA PRO A 420 0.22 -9.08 39.39
C PRO A 420 0.17 -10.56 39.81
N VAL A 421 0.66 -11.46 38.97
CA VAL A 421 0.71 -12.92 39.23
C VAL A 421 1.40 -13.33 40.53
N GLN A 422 2.23 -12.45 41.10
CA GLN A 422 2.91 -12.70 42.39
C GLN A 422 2.00 -12.46 43.60
N TRP A 423 0.82 -11.89 43.39
CA TRP A 423 -0.18 -11.75 44.43
C TRP A 423 -0.88 -13.08 44.65
N THR A 424 -0.96 -13.51 45.91
CA THR A 424 -1.70 -14.71 46.32
C THR A 424 -3.20 -14.45 46.44
N SER A 425 -3.62 -13.18 46.44
CA SER A 425 -5.03 -12.82 46.56
C SER A 425 -5.30 -11.37 46.08
N PRO A 426 -6.47 -11.07 45.46
CA PRO A 426 -6.88 -9.72 45.08
C PRO A 426 -6.82 -8.69 46.22
N GLN A 427 -7.01 -9.12 47.47
CA GLN A 427 -7.02 -8.28 48.67
C GLN A 427 -5.68 -7.58 48.94
N GLN A 428 -4.59 -8.04 48.32
CA GLN A 428 -3.29 -7.36 48.41
C GLN A 428 -3.32 -5.95 47.78
N TRP A 429 -4.31 -5.65 46.95
CA TRP A 429 -4.54 -4.30 46.45
C TRP A 429 -4.78 -3.28 47.57
N LEU A 430 -5.44 -3.67 48.66
CA LEU A 430 -5.70 -2.76 49.81
C LEU A 430 -4.42 -2.12 50.38
N THR A 431 -3.29 -2.83 50.25
CA THR A 431 -1.99 -2.37 50.77
C THR A 431 -1.13 -1.66 49.73
N SER A 432 -1.47 -1.74 48.45
CA SER A 432 -0.68 -1.21 47.32
C SER A 432 -1.41 -0.16 46.48
N ALA A 433 -2.74 -0.05 46.60
CA ALA A 433 -3.59 0.83 45.80
C ALA A 433 -3.32 2.32 46.04
N VAL A 434 -3.05 2.72 47.28
CA VAL A 434 -2.89 4.13 47.65
C VAL A 434 -1.66 4.71 46.95
N GLY A 435 -1.88 5.69 46.08
CA GLY A 435 -0.81 6.28 45.27
C GLY A 435 -1.30 6.75 43.90
N GLY A 436 -0.35 7.01 43.01
CA GLY A 436 -0.64 7.42 41.63
C GLY A 436 -1.31 6.30 40.83
N ALA A 437 -2.28 6.68 40.02
CA ALA A 437 -2.99 5.82 39.07
C ALA A 437 -3.35 6.62 37.82
N GLN A 438 -3.80 5.92 36.79
CA GLN A 438 -4.39 6.52 35.59
C GLN A 438 -5.87 6.18 35.55
N PHE A 439 -6.67 7.14 35.12
CA PHE A 439 -8.09 6.99 34.84
C PHE A 439 -8.29 7.08 33.33
N LEU A 440 -8.97 6.10 32.75
CA LEU A 440 -9.23 5.99 31.32
C LEU A 440 -10.75 5.99 31.10
N SER A 441 -11.20 6.82 30.17
CA SER A 441 -12.62 7.07 29.89
C SER A 441 -12.82 7.45 28.43
N ALA A 442 -14.00 7.14 27.89
CA ALA A 442 -14.39 7.52 26.54
C ALA A 442 -14.89 8.98 26.47
N PHE A 443 -14.67 9.64 25.33
CA PHE A 443 -15.11 11.02 25.10
C PHE A 443 -16.62 11.09 24.93
N GLN A 444 -17.28 11.88 25.77
CA GLN A 444 -18.72 12.12 25.70
C GLN A 444 -19.01 13.58 25.35
N PRO A 445 -19.43 13.92 24.12
CA PRO A 445 -19.57 15.32 23.68
C PRO A 445 -20.44 16.20 24.60
N GLY A 446 -21.47 15.62 25.22
CA GLY A 446 -22.35 16.35 26.16
C GLY A 446 -21.70 16.62 27.52
N ALA A 447 -20.96 15.66 28.07
CA ALA A 447 -20.37 15.76 29.41
C ALA A 447 -18.97 16.40 29.40
N ASP A 448 -18.27 16.30 28.28
CA ASP A 448 -16.87 16.69 28.10
C ASP A 448 -16.67 17.90 27.17
N SER A 449 -17.75 18.62 26.84
CA SER A 449 -17.65 19.87 26.07
C SER A 449 -16.66 20.84 26.72
N GLY A 450 -15.68 21.31 25.95
CA GLY A 450 -14.61 22.18 26.40
C GLY A 450 -13.45 21.46 27.12
N LYS A 451 -13.42 20.13 27.15
CA LYS A 451 -12.34 19.30 27.73
C LYS A 451 -11.65 18.42 26.69
N GLU A 452 -11.76 18.74 25.41
CA GLU A 452 -11.24 17.95 24.29
C GLU A 452 -9.71 17.74 24.40
N SER A 453 -8.99 18.73 24.93
CA SER A 453 -7.55 18.64 25.20
C SER A 453 -7.17 17.55 26.20
N CYS A 454 -8.09 17.09 27.05
CA CYS A 454 -7.87 16.03 28.03
C CYS A 454 -7.89 14.61 27.41
N PHE A 455 -8.29 14.50 26.14
CA PHE A 455 -8.36 13.26 25.36
C PHE A 455 -7.20 13.10 24.38
N ILE A 456 -6.29 14.07 24.33
CA ILE A 456 -5.07 14.03 23.53
C ILE A 456 -3.87 13.92 24.47
N ARG A 457 -2.93 13.03 24.13
CA ARG A 457 -1.66 12.92 24.84
C ARG A 457 -0.56 13.61 24.04
N ILE A 458 0.08 14.61 24.65
CA ILE A 458 1.27 15.24 24.09
C ILE A 458 2.48 14.34 24.37
N VAL A 459 3.18 13.95 23.30
CA VAL A 459 4.41 13.16 23.37
C VAL A 459 5.58 14.08 23.05
N SER A 460 6.43 14.34 24.04
CA SER A 460 7.59 15.23 23.92
C SER A 460 8.67 14.83 24.93
N ASN A 461 9.87 15.42 24.81
CA ASN A 461 10.96 15.22 25.76
C ASN A 461 10.76 15.96 27.10
N ILE A 462 9.90 16.98 27.12
CA ILE A 462 9.60 17.80 28.30
C ILE A 462 8.07 17.92 28.41
N PRO A 463 7.46 17.62 29.58
CA PRO A 463 6.03 17.80 29.78
C PRO A 463 5.58 19.24 29.52
N PRO A 464 4.36 19.45 28.97
CA PRO A 464 3.80 20.79 28.78
C PRO A 464 3.77 21.59 30.08
N THR A 465 4.08 22.89 30.03
CA THR A 465 4.09 23.75 31.23
C THR A 465 2.70 23.97 31.82
N GLY A 466 1.65 23.86 31.00
CA GLY A 466 0.26 23.90 31.42
C GLY A 466 -0.23 22.61 32.09
N ALA A 467 0.50 21.49 31.98
CA ALA A 467 0.10 20.23 32.57
C ALA A 467 0.14 20.27 34.11
N PRO A 468 -0.80 19.63 34.82
CA PRO A 468 -1.86 18.77 34.29
C PRO A 468 -3.18 19.50 33.95
N ASN A 469 -3.33 20.78 34.31
CA ASN A 469 -4.61 21.51 34.15
C ASN A 469 -4.91 21.97 32.72
N ASN A 470 -3.90 22.13 31.88
CA ASN A 470 -4.03 22.44 30.47
C ASN A 470 -3.00 21.61 29.68
N PRO A 471 -3.32 20.34 29.34
CA PRO A 471 -2.35 19.40 28.78
C PRO A 471 -1.83 19.79 27.40
N THR A 472 -2.55 20.64 26.65
CA THR A 472 -2.13 21.15 25.33
C THR A 472 -1.58 22.58 25.40
N GLY A 473 -1.46 23.15 26.61
CA GLY A 473 -0.89 24.47 26.83
C GLY A 473 0.59 24.43 27.19
N GLY A 474 1.39 25.26 26.53
CA GLY A 474 2.82 25.38 26.80
C GLY A 474 3.61 24.16 26.34
N ILE A 475 3.32 23.67 25.13
CA ILE A 475 3.98 22.51 24.53
C ILE A 475 5.38 22.88 23.99
N ALA A 476 6.24 21.87 23.84
CA ALA A 476 7.55 22.04 23.19
C ALA A 476 7.40 22.04 21.66
N THR A 477 8.38 22.59 20.93
CA THR A 477 8.33 22.61 19.45
C THR A 477 8.42 21.22 18.84
N ASN A 478 9.07 20.26 19.50
CA ASN A 478 9.20 18.87 19.06
C ASN A 478 8.04 17.97 19.54
N SER A 479 6.87 18.53 19.82
CA SER A 479 5.73 17.78 20.34
C SER A 479 5.03 16.99 19.23
N ALA A 480 4.66 15.75 19.55
CA ALA A 480 3.76 14.91 18.76
C ALA A 480 2.42 14.72 19.48
N PHE A 481 1.38 14.36 18.73
CA PHE A 481 0.00 14.33 19.23
C PHE A 481 -0.56 12.92 19.11
N LEU A 482 -0.88 12.30 20.24
CA LEU A 482 -1.40 10.95 20.30
C LEU A 482 -2.88 10.94 20.64
N VAL A 483 -3.63 10.20 19.82
CA VAL A 483 -5.04 9.85 20.00
C VAL A 483 -5.10 8.36 20.31
N ARG A 484 -5.95 7.97 21.27
CA ARG A 484 -6.27 6.57 21.54
C ARG A 484 -7.73 6.32 21.22
N PHE A 485 -8.02 5.17 20.60
CA PHE A 485 -9.37 4.71 20.27
C PHE A 485 -9.78 3.55 21.16
N SER A 486 -11.10 3.30 21.22
CA SER A 486 -11.69 2.19 21.98
C SER A 486 -11.39 0.81 21.39
N GLU A 487 -11.01 0.78 20.12
CA GLU A 487 -10.77 -0.44 19.37
C GLU A 487 -9.70 -0.24 18.28
N PRO A 488 -9.19 -1.33 17.68
CA PRO A 488 -8.26 -1.28 16.56
C PRO A 488 -8.86 -0.55 15.34
N MET A 489 -8.17 0.49 14.86
CA MET A 489 -8.60 1.27 13.70
C MET A 489 -7.92 0.81 12.40
N ASP A 490 -8.57 1.04 11.25
CA ASP A 490 -7.95 0.82 9.95
C ASP A 490 -6.86 1.87 9.68
N PRO A 491 -5.58 1.46 9.59
CA PRO A 491 -4.48 2.40 9.39
C PRO A 491 -4.52 3.09 8.02
N THR A 492 -5.25 2.54 7.04
CA THR A 492 -5.42 3.16 5.73
C THR A 492 -6.44 4.31 5.76
N SER A 493 -7.35 4.31 6.73
CA SER A 493 -8.28 5.42 6.99
C SER A 493 -7.70 6.53 7.87
N LEU A 494 -6.59 6.24 8.58
CA LEU A 494 -5.92 7.16 9.51
C LEU A 494 -4.68 7.82 8.90
N THR A 495 -4.90 8.79 8.03
CA THR A 495 -3.85 9.53 7.30
C THR A 495 -3.52 10.88 7.94
N ALA A 496 -2.33 11.41 7.65
CA ALA A 496 -1.85 12.66 8.25
C ALA A 496 -2.51 13.92 7.67
N PHE A 497 -3.10 13.80 6.49
CA PHE A 497 -3.60 14.94 5.74
C PHE A 497 -5.12 14.93 5.54
N ASP A 498 -5.80 13.80 5.73
CA ASP A 498 -7.27 13.74 5.59
C ASP A 498 -7.97 13.53 6.92
N SER A 499 -7.57 12.53 7.71
CA SER A 499 -8.31 12.14 8.92
C SER A 499 -7.74 12.71 10.22
N LEU A 500 -6.42 12.67 10.44
CA LEU A 500 -5.77 13.17 11.66
C LEU A 500 -4.81 14.29 11.26
N THR A 501 -5.34 15.51 11.16
CA THR A 501 -4.63 16.64 10.59
C THR A 501 -4.17 17.62 11.66
N LEU A 502 -3.03 18.27 11.43
CA LEU A 502 -2.53 19.36 12.26
C LEU A 502 -2.35 20.60 11.39
N THR A 503 -3.01 21.70 11.76
CA THR A 503 -3.02 22.93 10.98
C THR A 503 -2.57 24.14 11.81
N ARG A 504 -2.11 25.20 11.13
CA ARG A 504 -1.71 26.49 11.72
C ARG A 504 -2.88 27.47 11.87
N ARG A 505 -4.00 27.17 11.21
CA ARG A 505 -5.25 27.92 11.25
C ARG A 505 -6.41 26.96 11.55
N PRO A 506 -7.46 27.44 12.23
CA PRO A 506 -8.62 26.61 12.53
C PRO A 506 -9.29 26.16 11.23
N VAL A 507 -9.83 24.94 11.22
CA VAL A 507 -10.56 24.42 10.06
C VAL A 507 -11.82 25.27 9.81
N PRO A 508 -12.04 25.73 8.56
CA PRO A 508 -13.24 26.44 8.15
C PRO A 508 -14.53 25.70 8.56
N THR A 509 -15.45 26.38 9.22
CA THR A 509 -16.72 25.76 9.70
C THR A 509 -17.91 26.09 8.81
N SER A 510 -17.70 26.91 7.78
CA SER A 510 -18.70 27.42 6.86
C SER A 510 -18.17 27.40 5.42
N LEU A 511 -19.05 27.12 4.45
CA LEU A 511 -18.74 27.23 3.02
C LEU A 511 -18.44 28.67 2.55
N LEU A 512 -18.62 29.67 3.43
CA LEU A 512 -18.29 31.08 3.18
C LEU A 512 -16.91 31.48 3.72
N ASP A 513 -16.30 30.64 4.54
CA ASP A 513 -14.94 30.87 5.04
C ASP A 513 -13.94 30.47 3.95
N ASP A 514 -12.83 31.20 3.85
CA ASP A 514 -11.77 30.84 2.90
C ASP A 514 -11.23 29.43 3.25
N PRO A 515 -11.07 28.52 2.27
CA PRO A 515 -10.50 27.21 2.54
C PRO A 515 -9.06 27.35 3.06
N LEU A 516 -8.61 26.35 3.82
CA LEU A 516 -7.22 26.31 4.29
C LEU A 516 -6.27 26.26 3.09
N SER A 517 -5.25 27.10 3.11
CA SER A 517 -4.16 27.01 2.14
C SER A 517 -3.37 25.72 2.38
N THR A 518 -2.82 25.13 1.33
CA THR A 518 -1.91 23.98 1.42
C THR A 518 -0.71 24.23 2.36
N SER A 519 -0.31 25.49 2.57
CA SER A 519 0.76 25.90 3.50
C SER A 519 0.34 25.98 4.97
N ASP A 520 -0.97 25.96 5.26
CA ASP A 520 -1.48 26.00 6.63
C ASP A 520 -1.39 24.61 7.31
N PHE A 521 -1.30 23.54 6.52
CA PHE A 521 -1.08 22.19 7.02
C PHE A 521 0.35 22.01 7.53
N VAL A 522 0.49 21.31 8.66
CA VAL A 522 1.78 20.85 9.16
C VAL A 522 2.10 19.54 8.45
N VAL A 523 3.27 19.48 7.82
CA VAL A 523 3.75 18.25 7.19
C VAL A 523 4.15 17.28 8.30
N GLY A 524 3.58 16.08 8.28
CA GLY A 524 3.83 15.06 9.28
C GLY A 524 3.48 13.67 8.77
N ARG A 525 3.50 12.70 9.69
CA ARG A 525 3.11 11.31 9.43
C ARG A 525 2.37 10.75 10.62
N VAL A 526 1.41 9.89 10.36
CA VAL A 526 0.76 9.09 11.40
C VAL A 526 1.56 7.81 11.64
N SER A 527 1.93 7.57 12.89
CA SER A 527 2.46 6.29 13.36
C SER A 527 1.43 5.59 14.24
N GLN A 528 1.39 4.27 14.19
CA GLN A 528 0.43 3.45 14.92
C GLN A 528 1.09 2.51 15.92
N SER A 529 0.36 2.13 16.96
CA SER A 529 0.70 1.01 17.84
C SER A 529 0.45 -0.36 17.17
N LEU A 530 0.97 -1.44 17.76
CA LEU A 530 0.80 -2.80 17.21
C LEU A 530 -0.64 -3.32 17.30
N ASP A 531 -1.39 -2.87 18.30
CA ASP A 531 -2.82 -3.16 18.49
C ASP A 531 -3.73 -2.23 17.68
N LEU A 532 -3.16 -1.27 16.95
CA LEU A 532 -3.88 -0.24 16.18
C LEU A 532 -4.89 0.56 17.00
N GLN A 533 -4.67 0.73 18.32
CA GLN A 533 -5.53 1.57 19.15
C GLN A 533 -4.94 2.97 19.40
N GLU A 534 -3.62 3.14 19.28
CA GLU A 534 -2.96 4.43 19.48
C GLU A 534 -2.35 4.93 18.16
N PHE A 535 -2.72 6.14 17.76
CA PHE A 535 -2.20 6.81 16.58
C PHE A 535 -1.57 8.14 16.98
N THR A 536 -0.36 8.38 16.49
CA THR A 536 0.41 9.58 16.79
C THR A 536 0.69 10.35 15.52
N PHE A 537 0.22 11.58 15.46
CA PHE A 537 0.67 12.55 14.48
C PHE A 537 2.07 13.03 14.87
N ASN A 538 3.06 12.71 14.04
CA ASN A 538 4.45 13.13 14.20
C ASN A 538 4.75 14.20 13.14
N PRO A 539 4.97 15.47 13.53
CA PRO A 539 5.48 16.47 12.63
C PRO A 539 6.82 16.02 12.00
N ASP A 540 7.01 16.27 10.70
CA ASP A 540 8.25 15.92 9.99
C ASP A 540 9.43 16.84 10.41
N LEU A 541 9.11 18.09 10.77
CA LEU A 541 9.99 19.06 11.39
C LEU A 541 9.40 19.56 12.70
N ASP A 542 10.23 20.06 13.61
CA ASP A 542 9.78 20.77 14.81
C ASP A 542 8.73 21.85 14.44
N LEU A 543 7.69 22.00 15.25
CA LEU A 543 6.66 23.02 15.06
C LEU A 543 7.29 24.41 14.97
N ALA A 544 6.94 25.15 13.92
CA ALA A 544 7.42 26.50 13.68
C ALA A 544 7.09 27.42 14.86
N HIS A 545 8.06 28.22 15.29
CA HIS A 545 7.94 29.09 16.46
C HIS A 545 8.80 30.34 16.30
N SER A 546 8.22 31.52 16.44
CA SER A 546 8.94 32.78 16.54
C SER A 546 9.18 33.12 18.02
N GLY A 547 10.06 32.34 18.68
CA GLY A 547 10.34 32.50 20.11
C GLY A 547 10.92 33.84 20.55
N VAL A 548 11.37 33.94 21.82
CA VAL A 548 11.83 35.19 22.49
C VAL A 548 12.91 35.97 21.71
N GLY A 549 13.68 35.30 20.83
CA GLY A 549 14.72 35.91 19.98
C GLY A 549 14.26 36.29 18.56
N GLY A 550 12.99 36.09 18.22
CA GLY A 550 12.41 36.40 16.92
C GLY A 550 12.29 37.90 16.64
N PRO A 551 12.15 38.30 15.36
CA PRO A 551 12.09 39.72 14.97
C PRO A 551 10.93 40.49 15.60
N ASN A 552 9.87 39.79 16.04
CA ASN A 552 8.67 40.38 16.64
C ASN A 552 8.57 40.18 18.17
N GLY A 553 9.60 39.60 18.82
CA GLY A 553 9.56 39.19 20.22
C GLY A 553 8.81 37.87 20.44
N PRO A 554 8.57 37.45 21.71
CA PRO A 554 7.92 36.18 22.02
C PRO A 554 6.44 36.19 21.57
N THR A 555 6.08 35.28 20.68
CA THR A 555 4.71 35.02 20.26
C THR A 555 4.17 33.72 20.85
N GLU A 556 2.85 33.67 21.04
CA GLU A 556 2.12 32.43 21.33
C GLU A 556 1.55 31.89 20.01
N GLU A 557 2.15 30.85 19.45
CA GLU A 557 1.65 30.15 18.27
C GLU A 557 0.64 29.08 18.66
N ARG A 558 -0.38 28.95 17.83
CA ARG A 558 -1.46 27.99 18.00
C ARG A 558 -1.45 27.01 16.84
N TYR A 559 -1.65 25.75 17.19
CA TYR A 559 -1.86 24.66 16.25
C TYR A 559 -3.20 24.01 16.58
N TYR A 560 -3.84 23.47 15.54
CA TYR A 560 -5.18 22.94 15.61
C TYR A 560 -5.13 21.49 15.15
N LEU A 561 -5.32 20.57 16.09
CA LEU A 561 -5.39 19.14 15.82
C LEU A 561 -6.85 18.80 15.53
N ASN A 562 -7.09 18.18 14.38
CA ASN A 562 -8.41 17.83 13.90
C ASN A 562 -8.49 16.33 13.64
N LEU A 563 -9.60 15.74 14.08
CA LEU A 563 -10.00 14.38 13.76
C LEU A 563 -11.24 14.48 12.88
N ALA A 564 -11.12 14.11 11.60
CA ALA A 564 -12.22 14.16 10.66
C ALA A 564 -13.36 13.22 11.05
N ASP A 565 -14.57 13.53 10.58
CA ASP A 565 -15.78 12.72 10.77
C ASP A 565 -16.46 12.40 9.43
N GLY A 566 -17.45 11.51 9.46
CA GLY A 566 -18.19 11.04 8.28
C GLY A 566 -17.31 10.30 7.26
N ASP A 567 -17.62 10.48 5.97
CA ASP A 567 -16.95 9.81 4.83
C ASP A 567 -15.42 10.05 4.74
N GLN A 568 -14.87 11.04 5.46
CA GLN A 568 -13.43 11.34 5.52
C GLN A 568 -12.82 11.02 6.90
N GLY A 569 -13.67 10.58 7.84
CA GLY A 569 -13.27 10.18 9.16
C GLY A 569 -12.56 8.82 9.15
N PRO A 570 -11.79 8.54 10.20
CA PRO A 570 -11.19 7.22 10.37
C PRO A 570 -12.26 6.17 10.64
N THR A 571 -12.01 4.95 10.17
CA THR A 571 -12.86 3.80 10.41
C THR A 571 -12.16 2.76 11.26
N ASP A 572 -12.92 1.98 12.02
CA ASP A 572 -12.41 0.76 12.63
C ASP A 572 -12.01 -0.27 11.56
N LEU A 573 -11.50 -1.43 11.99
CA LEU A 573 -11.16 -2.51 11.07
C LEU A 573 -12.37 -3.15 10.37
N ALA A 574 -13.58 -3.02 10.92
CA ALA A 574 -14.83 -3.54 10.35
C ALA A 574 -15.48 -2.57 9.35
N GLY A 575 -15.04 -1.31 9.32
CA GLY A 575 -15.54 -0.23 8.47
C GLY A 575 -16.51 0.76 9.15
N ASN A 576 -16.65 0.73 10.49
CA ASN A 576 -17.47 1.69 11.22
C ASN A 576 -16.74 3.03 11.41
N GLU A 577 -17.42 4.13 11.11
CA GLU A 577 -16.89 5.49 11.27
C GLU A 577 -16.96 5.97 12.72
N ILE A 578 -16.16 6.97 13.09
CA ILE A 578 -16.33 7.66 14.35
C ILE A 578 -17.66 8.45 14.37
N LEU A 579 -18.61 8.03 15.22
CA LEU A 579 -19.92 8.69 15.30
C LEU A 579 -19.89 10.02 16.07
N LEU A 580 -19.05 10.09 17.10
CA LEU A 580 -18.95 11.25 18.00
C LEU A 580 -17.63 11.98 17.71
N SER A 581 -17.69 13.02 16.88
CA SER A 581 -16.50 13.77 16.50
C SER A 581 -15.88 14.49 17.70
N LEU A 582 -14.56 14.33 17.84
CA LEU A 582 -13.76 15.10 18.78
C LEU A 582 -13.61 16.51 18.21
N PRO A 583 -14.12 17.57 18.87
CA PRO A 583 -13.92 18.93 18.40
C PRO A 583 -12.43 19.28 18.31
N GLU A 584 -12.12 20.23 17.43
CA GLU A 584 -10.76 20.71 17.18
C GLU A 584 -10.00 21.04 18.48
N VAL A 585 -8.83 20.43 18.65
CA VAL A 585 -7.99 20.59 19.84
C VAL A 585 -6.93 21.65 19.58
N ILE A 586 -6.97 22.73 20.37
CA ILE A 586 -5.99 23.81 20.30
C ILE A 586 -4.76 23.46 21.14
N ALA A 587 -3.60 23.49 20.50
CA ALA A 587 -2.30 23.34 21.14
C ALA A 587 -1.50 24.65 21.06
N ILE A 588 -0.88 25.05 22.17
CA ILE A 588 -0.21 26.35 22.31
C ILE A 588 1.27 26.12 22.66
N ILE A 589 2.18 26.62 21.83
CA ILE A 589 3.62 26.52 22.09
C ILE A 589 4.00 27.39 23.30
N GLU A 590 4.90 26.88 24.15
CA GLU A 590 5.47 27.64 25.26
C GLU A 590 6.35 28.80 24.73
N VAL A 591 6.05 30.03 25.14
CA VAL A 591 6.70 31.26 24.62
C VAL A 591 8.22 31.32 24.82
N THR A 592 8.75 30.51 25.73
CA THR A 592 10.19 30.40 26.02
C THR A 592 10.93 29.36 25.16
N GLN A 593 10.22 28.64 24.29
CA GLN A 593 10.82 27.69 23.37
C GLN A 593 11.78 28.40 22.38
N PRO A 594 12.79 27.69 21.86
CA PRO A 594 13.70 28.25 20.87
C PRO A 594 12.98 28.53 19.55
N THR A 595 13.42 29.58 18.85
CA THR A 595 12.90 29.91 17.51
C THR A 595 13.14 28.75 16.54
N GLN A 596 12.09 28.35 15.82
CA GLN A 596 12.10 27.37 14.74
C GLN A 596 11.60 28.05 13.47
N ILE A 597 12.51 28.28 12.52
CA ILE A 597 12.19 28.85 11.20
C ILE A 597 12.10 27.67 10.25
N ASN A 598 10.89 27.29 9.89
CA ASN A 598 10.61 26.22 8.95
C ASN A 598 9.19 26.39 8.38
N GLY A 599 8.88 25.59 7.37
CA GLY A 599 7.58 25.57 6.74
C GLY A 599 7.30 24.25 6.05
N GLY A 600 6.13 24.17 5.44
CA GLY A 600 5.76 23.04 4.63
C GLY A 600 4.47 23.30 3.88
N ARG A 601 4.19 22.43 2.91
CA ARG A 601 3.04 22.50 2.04
C ARG A 601 2.49 21.11 1.80
N VAL A 602 1.16 20.98 1.76
CA VAL A 602 0.45 19.73 1.52
C VAL A 602 -0.55 19.94 0.38
N ALA A 603 -0.30 19.33 -0.77
CA ALA A 603 -1.32 19.18 -1.82
C ALA A 603 -2.18 17.97 -1.47
N ARG A 604 -3.50 18.14 -1.37
CA ARG A 604 -4.46 17.10 -0.96
C ARG A 604 -5.42 16.70 -2.08
N PHE A 605 -5.39 17.43 -3.20
CA PHE A 605 -6.23 17.16 -4.37
C PHE A 605 -7.74 17.10 -4.06
N THR A 606 -8.16 17.80 -2.99
CA THR A 606 -9.56 17.97 -2.57
C THR A 606 -10.32 18.87 -3.53
N SER A 607 -9.59 19.68 -4.28
CA SER A 607 -10.08 20.51 -5.36
C SER A 607 -8.98 20.67 -6.42
N ALA A 608 -9.31 21.25 -7.56
CA ALA A 608 -8.30 21.60 -8.56
C ALA A 608 -7.50 22.86 -8.18
N ASP A 609 -8.00 23.71 -7.29
CA ASP A 609 -7.55 25.05 -6.87
C ASP A 609 -7.53 25.10 -5.33
N GLU A 610 -6.40 24.71 -4.75
CA GLU A 610 -6.16 24.52 -3.31
C GLU A 610 -5.41 25.70 -2.65
N GLU A 611 -4.95 26.69 -3.42
CA GLU A 611 -4.23 27.85 -2.90
C GLU A 611 -4.76 29.21 -3.35
N PRO A 612 -4.68 30.24 -2.47
CA PRO A 612 -4.97 31.59 -2.88
C PRO A 612 -3.93 32.11 -3.89
N PRO A 613 -4.35 32.90 -4.90
CA PRO A 613 -5.71 33.39 -5.11
C PRO A 613 -6.62 32.36 -5.77
N PHE A 614 -7.73 32.03 -5.10
CA PHE A 614 -8.73 31.10 -5.63
C PHE A 614 -9.48 31.71 -6.81
N GLY A 615 -9.35 31.08 -7.97
CA GLY A 615 -10.04 31.41 -9.20
C GLY A 615 -9.97 32.87 -9.66
N ASP A 616 -10.66 33.13 -10.76
CA ASP A 616 -11.09 34.46 -11.20
C ASP A 616 -12.31 34.36 -12.14
N ASP A 617 -12.65 35.44 -12.86
CA ASP A 617 -13.75 35.47 -13.82
C ASP A 617 -13.62 34.42 -14.95
N PHE A 618 -12.45 33.79 -15.13
CA PHE A 618 -12.15 32.80 -16.17
C PHE A 618 -12.14 31.35 -15.67
N GLY A 619 -12.31 31.11 -14.36
CA GLY A 619 -12.41 29.77 -13.77
C GLY A 619 -11.45 29.54 -12.61
N PRO A 620 -11.31 28.28 -12.15
CA PRO A 620 -10.35 27.91 -11.11
C PRO A 620 -8.91 28.09 -11.61
N LYS A 621 -7.99 28.34 -10.67
CA LYS A 621 -6.56 28.49 -10.92
C LYS A 621 -5.80 27.29 -10.37
N PRO A 622 -5.60 26.24 -11.17
CA PRO A 622 -5.09 25.00 -10.61
C PRO A 622 -3.62 25.06 -10.23
N GLU A 623 -3.25 24.37 -9.16
CA GLU A 623 -1.86 24.18 -8.76
C GLU A 623 -1.14 23.15 -9.63
N TRP A 624 -1.90 22.28 -10.31
CA TRP A 624 -1.38 21.18 -11.09
C TRP A 624 -1.92 21.19 -12.52
N THR A 625 -1.05 20.89 -13.49
CA THR A 625 -1.41 20.71 -14.90
C THR A 625 -0.75 19.46 -15.49
N GLY A 626 -1.16 19.06 -16.69
CA GLY A 626 -0.58 17.95 -17.42
C GLY A 626 -1.52 16.77 -17.55
N GLN A 627 -1.01 15.57 -17.34
CA GLN A 627 -1.66 14.30 -17.70
C GLN A 627 -2.21 13.58 -16.47
N HIS A 628 -3.04 14.24 -15.67
CA HIS A 628 -3.73 13.63 -14.54
C HIS A 628 -5.24 13.85 -14.64
N LEU A 629 -5.97 13.06 -13.86
CA LEU A 629 -7.40 13.14 -13.66
C LEU A 629 -7.65 13.42 -12.19
N TYR A 630 -8.46 14.43 -11.89
CA TYR A 630 -8.96 14.67 -10.54
C TYR A 630 -10.14 13.74 -10.25
N ASP A 631 -10.04 12.96 -9.16
CA ASP A 631 -11.17 12.28 -8.55
C ASP A 631 -11.52 13.00 -7.25
N ILE A 632 -12.24 14.12 -7.39
CA ILE A 632 -12.56 15.02 -6.28
C ILE A 632 -13.44 14.34 -5.22
N LEU A 633 -14.26 13.34 -5.61
CA LEU A 633 -15.09 12.60 -4.66
C LEU A 633 -14.25 11.74 -3.73
N ARG A 634 -13.12 11.23 -4.22
CA ARG A 634 -12.14 10.47 -3.43
C ARG A 634 -10.94 11.31 -2.97
N GLN A 635 -10.96 12.61 -3.22
CA GLN A 635 -9.90 13.56 -2.87
C GLN A 635 -8.49 13.10 -3.31
N LEU A 636 -8.36 12.70 -4.59
CA LEU A 636 -7.09 12.21 -5.12
C LEU A 636 -6.89 12.57 -6.59
N ILE A 637 -5.65 12.45 -7.06
CA ILE A 637 -5.33 12.44 -8.49
C ILE A 637 -4.92 11.05 -8.97
N ARG A 638 -5.29 10.74 -10.22
CA ARG A 638 -4.94 9.51 -10.92
C ARG A 638 -4.29 9.83 -12.27
N PRO A 639 -3.44 8.96 -12.82
CA PRO A 639 -2.98 9.11 -14.18
C PRO A 639 -4.11 8.85 -15.18
N ARG A 640 -3.80 9.07 -16.46
CA ARG A 640 -4.61 8.52 -17.55
C ARG A 640 -4.67 6.99 -17.42
N PRO A 641 -5.83 6.35 -17.69
CA PRO A 641 -5.95 4.91 -17.62
C PRO A 641 -5.04 4.22 -18.65
N VAL A 642 -4.66 2.98 -18.35
CA VAL A 642 -3.91 2.15 -19.31
C VAL A 642 -4.77 1.91 -20.54
N LEU A 643 -4.31 2.42 -21.68
CA LEU A 643 -4.98 2.31 -22.97
C LEU A 643 -4.00 1.82 -24.02
N HIS A 644 -4.31 0.67 -24.63
CA HIS A 644 -3.60 0.13 -25.79
C HIS A 644 -4.31 0.55 -27.07
N PHE A 645 -3.56 1.09 -28.03
CA PHE A 645 -4.11 1.52 -29.30
C PHE A 645 -3.03 1.52 -30.39
N SER A 646 -3.44 1.36 -31.64
CA SER A 646 -2.53 1.39 -32.79
C SER A 646 -2.74 2.64 -33.62
N VAL A 647 -1.66 3.21 -34.16
CA VAL A 647 -1.72 4.33 -35.10
C VAL A 647 -0.98 4.00 -36.38
N LEU A 648 -1.49 4.52 -37.49
CA LEU A 648 -1.08 4.17 -38.85
C LEU A 648 -0.20 5.27 -39.45
N ALA A 649 0.97 4.88 -39.94
CA ALA A 649 1.83 5.71 -40.77
C ALA A 649 1.62 5.33 -42.24
N ASP A 650 0.45 5.65 -42.79
CA ASP A 650 0.04 5.23 -44.13
C ASP A 650 -0.60 6.36 -44.95
N ARG A 651 -1.01 6.03 -46.18
CA ARG A 651 -1.57 7.00 -47.14
C ARG A 651 -3.01 7.42 -46.83
N ASN A 652 -3.60 6.95 -45.72
CA ASN A 652 -4.85 7.49 -45.21
C ASN A 652 -4.60 8.75 -44.34
N GLN A 653 -3.36 8.96 -43.89
CA GLN A 653 -2.95 10.19 -43.21
C GLN A 653 -2.62 11.29 -44.22
N LEU A 654 -2.89 12.56 -43.85
CA LEU A 654 -2.82 13.69 -44.79
C LEU A 654 -1.44 13.90 -45.40
N VAL A 655 -0.37 13.77 -44.60
CA VAL A 655 1.00 14.01 -45.07
C VAL A 655 1.53 12.87 -45.94
N PRO A 656 1.42 11.58 -45.55
CA PRO A 656 1.80 10.49 -46.46
C PRO A 656 0.91 10.36 -47.70
N ALA A 657 -0.35 10.80 -47.67
CA ALA A 657 -1.27 10.76 -48.81
C ALA A 657 -0.79 11.56 -50.04
N ILE A 658 -0.01 12.62 -49.81
CA ILE A 658 0.54 13.46 -50.87
C ILE A 658 1.95 13.03 -51.32
N MET A 659 2.52 12.00 -50.69
CA MET A 659 3.76 11.36 -51.14
C MET A 659 3.51 10.40 -52.31
N SER A 660 4.55 10.12 -53.10
CA SER A 660 4.41 9.27 -54.30
C SER A 660 4.70 7.79 -53.99
N PRO A 661 3.79 6.83 -54.20
CA PRO A 661 4.04 5.40 -53.95
C PRO A 661 5.07 4.79 -54.92
N ILE A 662 5.84 3.79 -54.47
CA ILE A 662 6.69 2.96 -55.35
C ILE A 662 6.10 1.55 -55.48
N ALA A 663 5.70 1.16 -56.70
CA ALA A 663 5.08 -0.13 -56.97
C ALA A 663 5.96 -1.37 -56.68
N GLY A 664 7.29 -1.22 -56.67
CA GLY A 664 8.25 -2.31 -56.45
C GLY A 664 8.66 -2.55 -55.00
N GLY A 665 8.36 -1.62 -54.09
CA GLY A 665 8.84 -1.69 -52.70
C GLY A 665 10.37 -1.70 -52.56
N VAL A 666 10.85 -2.00 -51.35
CA VAL A 666 12.29 -2.17 -51.01
C VAL A 666 12.46 -3.32 -50.02
N GLN A 667 13.54 -4.10 -50.13
CA GLN A 667 13.80 -5.24 -49.21
C GLN A 667 14.43 -4.83 -47.88
N THR A 668 15.16 -3.71 -47.85
CA THR A 668 15.77 -3.16 -46.64
C THR A 668 14.70 -2.89 -45.57
N PRO A 669 14.86 -3.35 -44.31
CA PRO A 669 16.09 -3.90 -43.71
C PRO A 669 16.23 -5.43 -43.72
N LEU A 670 15.27 -6.20 -44.24
CA LEU A 670 15.27 -7.67 -44.18
C LEU A 670 16.16 -8.27 -45.27
N SER A 671 17.47 -8.34 -44.99
CA SER A 671 18.49 -8.88 -45.91
C SER A 671 19.30 -9.99 -45.25
N ASN A 672 19.43 -11.12 -45.94
CA ASN A 672 20.26 -12.24 -45.51
C ASN A 672 21.76 -11.93 -45.49
N LEU A 673 22.19 -10.88 -46.18
CA LEU A 673 23.56 -10.38 -46.17
C LEU A 673 23.80 -9.29 -45.12
N GLY A 674 22.80 -9.04 -44.26
CA GLY A 674 22.84 -8.08 -43.17
C GLY A 674 22.48 -6.66 -43.58
N SER A 675 22.00 -5.87 -42.62
CA SER A 675 21.51 -4.52 -42.83
C SER A 675 21.49 -3.71 -41.54
N LYS A 676 21.90 -2.45 -41.62
CA LYS A 676 21.63 -1.41 -40.62
C LYS A 676 20.83 -0.29 -41.27
N MET A 677 19.66 0.00 -40.73
CA MET A 677 18.79 1.05 -41.26
C MET A 677 18.26 1.92 -40.14
N GLN A 678 18.30 3.24 -40.35
CA GLN A 678 17.53 4.22 -39.59
C GLN A 678 16.45 4.85 -40.47
N THR A 679 15.24 4.96 -39.93
CA THR A 679 14.12 5.67 -40.56
C THR A 679 13.28 6.38 -39.49
N VAL A 680 12.37 7.26 -39.92
CA VAL A 680 11.61 8.12 -39.02
C VAL A 680 10.12 8.13 -39.35
N TRP A 681 9.31 8.19 -38.29
CA TRP A 681 7.89 8.57 -38.37
C TRP A 681 7.65 9.82 -37.53
N ARG A 682 7.04 10.83 -38.13
CA ARG A 682 6.70 12.11 -37.48
C ARG A 682 5.35 12.00 -36.80
N TYR A 683 5.08 12.88 -35.84
CA TYR A 683 3.75 12.96 -35.21
C TYR A 683 2.62 13.14 -36.23
N ALA A 684 2.82 13.98 -37.25
CA ALA A 684 1.82 14.22 -38.29
C ALA A 684 1.66 13.03 -39.27
N ASP A 685 2.68 12.17 -39.40
CA ASP A 685 2.58 10.98 -40.26
C ASP A 685 1.62 9.94 -39.68
N VAL A 686 1.35 10.00 -38.36
CA VAL A 686 0.44 9.11 -37.63
C VAL A 686 -0.83 9.81 -37.15
N GLY A 687 -1.10 11.02 -37.64
CA GLY A 687 -2.32 11.77 -37.34
C GLY A 687 -2.35 12.46 -35.97
N PHE A 688 -1.23 12.56 -35.25
CA PHE A 688 -1.17 13.30 -34.00
C PHE A 688 -1.00 14.80 -34.19
N SER A 689 -1.44 15.57 -33.20
CA SER A 689 -1.23 17.03 -33.09
C SER A 689 -0.13 17.38 -32.07
N LEU A 690 0.37 18.61 -32.11
CA LEU A 690 1.21 19.23 -31.07
C LEU A 690 0.38 19.88 -29.95
N GLU A 691 -0.89 20.16 -30.20
CA GLU A 691 -1.77 20.80 -29.19
C GLU A 691 -2.44 19.75 -28.29
N ASP A 692 -2.53 18.50 -28.76
CA ASP A 692 -3.15 17.42 -28.02
C ASP A 692 -2.13 16.70 -27.12
N THR A 693 -2.10 17.11 -25.85
CA THR A 693 -1.23 16.56 -24.81
C THR A 693 -1.59 15.12 -24.42
N THR A 694 -2.76 14.61 -24.84
CA THR A 694 -3.12 13.19 -24.62
C THR A 694 -2.27 12.23 -25.45
N ASN A 695 -1.57 12.73 -26.48
CA ASN A 695 -0.64 11.93 -27.29
C ASN A 695 0.82 12.05 -26.80
N TYR A 696 1.07 12.71 -25.68
CA TYR A 696 2.42 12.83 -25.11
C TYR A 696 2.69 11.66 -24.17
N ASN A 697 3.97 11.33 -23.96
CA ASN A 697 4.40 10.26 -23.05
C ASN A 697 3.73 8.90 -23.35
N VAL A 698 3.61 8.56 -24.63
CA VAL A 698 3.05 7.27 -25.07
C VAL A 698 4.18 6.27 -25.29
N ASP A 699 4.03 5.06 -24.78
CA ASP A 699 5.05 4.03 -24.89
C ASP A 699 4.83 3.20 -26.15
N VAL A 700 5.89 3.03 -26.93
CA VAL A 700 5.91 2.10 -28.07
C VAL A 700 6.03 0.69 -27.54
N GLU A 701 4.99 -0.12 -27.75
CA GLU A 701 4.96 -1.54 -27.36
C GLU A 701 5.07 -2.48 -28.56
N GLY A 702 4.77 -2.01 -29.77
CA GLY A 702 4.85 -2.81 -30.99
C GLY A 702 5.08 -1.96 -32.23
N LEU A 703 5.63 -2.57 -33.28
CA LEU A 703 5.82 -1.96 -34.59
C LEU A 703 5.35 -2.94 -35.66
N ASN A 704 4.78 -2.40 -36.74
CA ASN A 704 4.28 -3.18 -37.86
C ASN A 704 4.74 -2.52 -39.18
N TRP A 705 5.11 -3.33 -40.16
CA TRP A 705 5.46 -2.87 -41.50
C TRP A 705 4.45 -3.36 -42.53
N SER A 706 4.26 -2.60 -43.60
CA SER A 706 3.36 -3.02 -44.69
C SER A 706 4.12 -3.76 -45.80
N PRO A 707 3.75 -5.01 -46.16
CA PRO A 707 4.31 -5.69 -47.31
C PRO A 707 3.72 -5.16 -48.63
N ILE A 708 4.59 -4.98 -49.63
CA ILE A 708 4.15 -4.49 -50.95
C ILE A 708 3.12 -5.46 -51.56
N GLY A 709 1.94 -4.92 -51.89
CA GLY A 709 0.84 -5.70 -52.45
C GLY A 709 0.30 -6.81 -51.54
N GLY A 710 0.57 -6.75 -50.23
CA GLY A 710 0.13 -7.77 -49.27
C GLY A 710 0.89 -9.10 -49.36
N GLN A 711 2.04 -9.14 -50.04
CA GLN A 711 2.79 -10.39 -50.27
C GLN A 711 3.87 -10.58 -49.19
N VAL A 712 3.77 -11.69 -48.46
CA VAL A 712 4.76 -12.09 -47.43
C VAL A 712 5.30 -13.48 -47.75
N ILE A 713 6.61 -13.63 -47.64
CA ILE A 713 7.34 -14.90 -47.76
C ILE A 713 7.81 -15.29 -46.36
N ALA A 714 7.61 -16.56 -45.99
CA ALA A 714 8.11 -17.08 -44.73
C ALA A 714 9.64 -17.00 -44.68
N ASP A 715 10.19 -16.45 -43.61
CA ASP A 715 11.63 -16.23 -43.45
C ASP A 715 12.01 -16.25 -41.96
N ASN A 716 13.29 -16.45 -41.66
CA ASN A 716 13.78 -16.45 -40.29
C ASN A 716 15.18 -15.87 -40.22
N TYR A 717 15.37 -14.91 -39.31
CA TYR A 717 16.65 -14.30 -39.00
C TYR A 717 17.02 -14.67 -37.57
N ALA A 718 18.10 -15.41 -37.39
CA ALA A 718 18.54 -15.84 -36.05
C ALA A 718 18.86 -14.66 -35.13
N GLU A 719 19.35 -13.55 -35.70
CA GLU A 719 19.76 -12.36 -34.98
C GLU A 719 19.13 -11.09 -35.60
N PHE A 720 18.31 -10.38 -34.81
CA PHE A 720 17.63 -9.16 -35.23
C PHE A 720 17.45 -8.23 -34.03
N GLU A 721 17.77 -6.94 -34.19
CA GLU A 721 17.69 -5.96 -33.10
C GLU A 721 16.93 -4.71 -33.54
N ILE A 722 16.10 -4.18 -32.62
CA ILE A 722 15.39 -2.90 -32.79
C ILE A 722 15.85 -1.94 -31.72
N ARG A 723 16.23 -0.73 -32.13
CA ARG A 723 16.49 0.39 -31.21
C ARG A 723 15.60 1.57 -31.51
N LEU A 724 15.12 2.22 -30.45
CA LEU A 724 14.24 3.38 -30.52
C LEU A 724 14.86 4.59 -29.82
N SER A 725 14.58 5.78 -30.36
CA SER A 725 15.01 7.08 -29.81
C SER A 725 14.20 8.23 -30.44
N HIS A 726 14.22 9.43 -29.87
CA HIS A 726 13.78 10.64 -30.58
C HIS A 726 14.82 11.03 -31.63
N ALA A 727 14.37 11.40 -32.83
CA ALA A 727 15.26 11.92 -33.85
C ALA A 727 15.68 13.36 -33.53
N LYS A 728 16.95 13.71 -33.75
CA LYS A 728 17.48 15.09 -33.71
C LYS A 728 16.99 15.94 -34.88
N VAL A 729 16.45 15.31 -35.91
CA VAL A 729 16.02 15.92 -37.17
C VAL A 729 14.51 15.78 -37.36
N LEU A 730 13.90 16.71 -38.08
CA LEU A 730 12.49 16.65 -38.50
C LEU A 730 12.45 16.95 -39.99
N PRO A 731 12.41 15.91 -40.87
CA PRO A 731 12.37 16.11 -42.31
C PRO A 731 11.16 16.95 -42.74
N ASP A 732 11.39 17.91 -43.64
CA ASP A 732 10.38 18.77 -44.25
C ASP A 732 10.56 18.81 -45.78
N GLU A 733 9.69 18.09 -46.46
CA GLU A 733 9.67 17.81 -47.89
C GLU A 733 8.96 18.88 -48.72
N TYR A 734 8.61 20.02 -48.11
CA TYR A 734 7.97 21.12 -48.82
C TYR A 734 8.74 21.56 -50.08
N ILE A 735 8.05 21.45 -51.22
CA ILE A 735 8.57 21.87 -52.53
C ILE A 735 8.33 23.36 -52.71
N ASP A 736 9.41 24.13 -52.84
CA ASP A 736 9.29 25.54 -53.17
C ASP A 736 8.82 25.70 -54.64
N PRO A 737 7.65 26.33 -54.90
CA PRO A 737 7.13 26.48 -56.26
C PRO A 737 8.06 27.28 -57.19
N ALA A 738 8.95 28.12 -56.65
CA ALA A 738 9.88 28.91 -57.46
C ALA A 738 11.09 28.10 -57.96
N SER A 739 11.61 27.19 -57.13
CA SER A 739 12.78 26.37 -57.45
C SER A 739 12.44 24.95 -57.91
N LEU A 740 11.24 24.46 -57.62
CA LEU A 740 10.79 23.07 -57.79
C LEU A 740 11.63 22.03 -57.00
N PHE A 741 12.47 22.50 -56.09
CA PHE A 741 13.27 21.69 -55.19
C PHE A 741 12.76 21.84 -53.74
N PRO A 742 13.09 20.88 -52.85
CA PRO A 742 12.81 21.02 -51.42
C PRO A 742 13.43 22.29 -50.87
N LYS A 743 12.61 23.13 -50.23
CA LYS A 743 13.10 24.34 -49.54
C LYS A 743 14.06 23.97 -48.41
N TRP A 744 13.71 22.93 -47.66
CA TRP A 744 14.41 22.48 -46.46
C TRP A 744 15.22 21.21 -46.71
N PHE A 745 16.04 21.22 -47.75
CA PHE A 745 16.77 20.04 -48.23
C PHE A 745 17.74 19.41 -47.20
N ASN A 746 18.17 20.12 -46.16
CA ASN A 746 19.05 19.57 -45.12
C ASN A 746 18.32 19.14 -43.82
N SER A 747 16.99 19.18 -43.80
CA SER A 747 16.16 18.88 -42.60
C SER A 747 16.11 17.40 -42.21
N GLY A 748 16.58 16.48 -43.06
CA GLY A 748 16.48 15.03 -42.85
C GLY A 748 17.69 14.37 -42.19
N LEU A 749 17.64 13.03 -42.11
CA LEU A 749 18.66 12.16 -41.50
C LEU A 749 20.06 12.39 -42.07
N LYS A 750 21.07 12.17 -41.23
CA LYS A 750 22.49 12.31 -41.54
C LYS A 750 23.12 10.94 -41.81
N PRO A 751 24.24 10.89 -42.58
CA PRO A 751 24.84 9.62 -42.96
C PRO A 751 25.53 8.92 -41.79
N GLN A 752 26.00 9.65 -40.78
CA GLN A 752 26.55 9.04 -39.57
C GLN A 752 25.40 8.63 -38.63
N PHE A 753 25.23 7.33 -38.38
CA PHE A 753 24.08 6.80 -37.62
C PHE A 753 23.95 7.43 -36.23
N LEU A 754 25.07 7.68 -35.54
CA LEU A 754 25.09 8.26 -34.19
C LEU A 754 24.80 9.77 -34.16
N SER A 755 24.67 10.44 -35.30
CA SER A 755 24.33 11.87 -35.36
C SER A 755 22.82 12.13 -35.47
N ASN A 756 22.02 11.06 -35.60
CA ASN A 756 20.57 11.13 -35.77
C ASN A 756 19.76 11.04 -34.46
N PRO A 757 20.16 10.27 -33.42
CA PRO A 757 19.50 10.33 -32.12
C PRO A 757 19.62 11.72 -31.48
N LEU A 758 18.59 12.14 -30.75
CA LEU A 758 18.58 13.42 -30.02
C LEU A 758 19.55 13.42 -28.84
N GLN A 759 19.63 12.30 -28.12
CA GLN A 759 20.52 12.17 -26.97
C GLN A 759 21.97 11.99 -27.43
N GLU A 760 22.91 12.59 -26.69
CA GLU A 760 24.36 12.57 -26.97
C GLU A 760 25.15 11.83 -25.88
N GLN A 761 24.45 11.27 -24.87
CA GLN A 761 25.02 10.48 -23.79
C GLN A 761 24.35 9.10 -23.73
N SER A 762 25.03 8.13 -23.10
CA SER A 762 24.62 6.72 -23.11
C SER A 762 23.45 6.45 -22.15
N PRO A 763 22.44 5.64 -22.54
CA PRO A 763 22.28 5.05 -23.87
C PRO A 763 21.70 6.05 -24.89
N LEU A 764 22.37 6.20 -26.05
CA LEU A 764 21.92 7.09 -27.13
C LEU A 764 20.57 6.66 -27.73
N GLN A 765 20.29 5.35 -27.66
CA GLN A 765 19.05 4.71 -28.10
C GLN A 765 18.73 3.55 -27.18
N VAL A 766 17.44 3.28 -26.97
CA VAL A 766 16.95 2.18 -26.15
C VAL A 766 16.88 0.91 -26.99
N VAL A 767 17.44 -0.20 -26.50
CA VAL A 767 17.32 -1.52 -27.14
C VAL A 767 15.96 -2.13 -26.77
N SER A 768 14.97 -1.88 -27.63
CA SER A 768 13.59 -2.34 -27.44
C SER A 768 13.43 -3.83 -27.79
N HIS A 769 14.16 -4.35 -28.78
CA HIS A 769 14.19 -5.78 -29.09
C HIS A 769 15.64 -6.27 -29.15
N PRO A 770 16.11 -7.08 -28.18
CA PRO A 770 17.48 -7.60 -28.16
C PRO A 770 17.80 -8.53 -29.33
N LYS A 771 19.02 -8.39 -29.86
CA LYS A 771 19.59 -9.20 -30.95
C LYS A 771 19.27 -10.70 -30.90
N ILE A 772 19.43 -11.31 -29.72
CA ILE A 772 19.35 -12.77 -29.50
C ILE A 772 17.93 -13.35 -29.70
N LEU A 773 16.90 -12.51 -29.71
CA LEU A 773 15.52 -12.95 -29.89
C LEU A 773 15.16 -13.20 -31.36
N GLY A 774 15.99 -12.72 -32.31
CA GLY A 774 15.81 -12.95 -33.74
C GLY A 774 14.52 -12.33 -34.31
N TYR A 775 14.17 -12.73 -35.54
CA TYR A 775 12.90 -12.38 -36.17
C TYR A 775 12.42 -13.50 -37.11
N THR A 776 11.28 -14.11 -36.77
CA THR A 776 10.59 -15.05 -37.66
C THR A 776 9.44 -14.34 -38.36
N VAL A 777 9.46 -14.34 -39.69
CA VAL A 777 8.39 -13.80 -40.54
C VAL A 777 7.47 -14.95 -40.95
N SER A 778 6.23 -14.97 -40.45
CA SER A 778 5.22 -15.95 -40.84
C SER A 778 4.08 -15.28 -41.62
N PRO A 779 3.73 -15.75 -42.84
CA PRO A 779 2.58 -15.23 -43.58
C PRO A 779 1.24 -15.34 -42.83
N GLY A 780 1.17 -16.21 -41.81
CA GLY A 780 -0.01 -16.36 -40.95
C GLY A 780 -0.25 -15.17 -40.01
N ASP A 781 0.76 -14.34 -39.76
CA ASP A 781 0.66 -13.18 -38.88
C ASP A 781 0.25 -11.90 -39.63
N LEU A 782 0.07 -11.99 -40.95
CA LEU A 782 -0.41 -10.88 -41.78
C LEU A 782 -1.84 -10.52 -41.40
N PHE A 783 -2.07 -9.26 -41.09
CA PHE A 783 -3.40 -8.74 -40.74
C PHE A 783 -3.74 -7.46 -41.52
N ALA A 784 -5.02 -7.11 -41.56
CA ALA A 784 -5.48 -5.82 -42.09
C ALA A 784 -5.89 -4.93 -40.93
N ASP A 785 -5.48 -3.66 -40.96
CA ASP A 785 -6.02 -2.66 -40.04
C ASP A 785 -7.44 -2.21 -40.44
N PRO A 786 -8.13 -1.39 -39.60
CA PRO A 786 -9.44 -0.85 -39.95
C PRO A 786 -9.49 0.05 -41.19
N GLY A 787 -8.37 0.64 -41.60
CA GLY A 787 -8.19 1.42 -42.83
C GLY A 787 -7.94 0.57 -44.08
N GLY A 788 -7.79 -0.75 -43.92
CA GLY A 788 -7.55 -1.71 -45.00
C GLY A 788 -6.07 -1.87 -45.39
N THR A 789 -5.14 -1.22 -44.70
CA THR A 789 -3.71 -1.42 -44.94
C THR A 789 -3.29 -2.77 -44.37
N LEU A 790 -2.62 -3.58 -45.19
CA LEU A 790 -2.09 -4.87 -44.76
C LEU A 790 -0.76 -4.66 -44.02
N LEU A 791 -0.63 -5.30 -42.87
CA LEU A 791 0.44 -5.10 -41.90
C LEU A 791 1.01 -6.44 -41.45
N MET A 792 2.32 -6.47 -41.29
CA MET A 792 3.10 -7.57 -40.75
C MET A 792 3.83 -7.08 -39.49
N PRO A 793 3.71 -7.77 -38.34
CA PRO A 793 4.35 -7.34 -37.12
C PRO A 793 5.88 -7.54 -37.18
N PHE A 794 6.62 -6.54 -36.67
CA PHE A 794 7.99 -6.73 -36.22
C PHE A 794 8.03 -7.55 -34.91
N PRO A 795 9.18 -8.13 -34.52
CA PRO A 795 9.24 -9.07 -33.39
C PRO A 795 9.14 -8.41 -32.00
N LEU A 796 9.08 -7.08 -31.92
CA LEU A 796 9.02 -6.33 -30.66
C LEU A 796 7.84 -6.81 -29.78
N ASN A 797 8.15 -7.33 -28.59
CA ASN A 797 7.19 -7.82 -27.58
C ASN A 797 6.21 -8.91 -28.06
N ARG A 798 6.50 -9.61 -29.17
CA ARG A 798 5.59 -10.65 -29.69
C ARG A 798 5.83 -12.05 -29.10
N THR A 799 7.06 -12.33 -28.70
CA THR A 799 7.48 -13.68 -28.24
C THR A 799 7.73 -13.75 -26.73
N LEU A 800 7.40 -12.70 -26.00
CA LEU A 800 7.64 -12.56 -24.56
C LEU A 800 6.31 -12.52 -23.79
N PRO A 801 6.27 -12.95 -22.53
CA PRO A 801 5.14 -12.61 -21.65
C PRO A 801 5.11 -11.09 -21.40
N GLN A 802 3.93 -10.55 -21.09
CA GLN A 802 3.73 -9.10 -20.95
C GLN A 802 4.58 -8.48 -19.84
N SER A 803 4.85 -9.22 -18.77
CA SER A 803 5.75 -8.83 -17.68
C SER A 803 7.21 -8.61 -18.13
N GLU A 804 7.60 -9.13 -19.29
CA GLU A 804 8.94 -8.96 -19.89
C GLU A 804 8.94 -7.95 -21.05
N PHE A 805 7.82 -7.29 -21.31
CA PHE A 805 7.74 -6.31 -22.39
C PHE A 805 8.71 -5.15 -22.17
N ARG A 806 9.30 -4.71 -23.27
CA ARG A 806 10.20 -3.55 -23.31
C ARG A 806 9.49 -2.40 -23.98
N TYR A 807 9.51 -1.25 -23.31
CA TYR A 807 8.84 -0.04 -23.77
C TYR A 807 9.84 1.04 -24.13
N TYR A 808 9.42 1.94 -25.01
CA TYR A 808 10.12 3.19 -25.29
C TYR A 808 9.13 4.35 -25.27
N THR A 809 9.30 5.29 -24.33
CA THR A 809 8.46 6.47 -24.24
C THR A 809 8.76 7.44 -25.37
N TRP A 810 7.84 7.54 -26.32
CA TRP A 810 7.88 8.52 -27.38
C TRP A 810 7.15 9.80 -26.95
N ARG A 811 7.52 10.93 -27.58
CA ARG A 811 7.05 12.27 -27.20
C ARG A 811 7.21 12.53 -25.70
N ASP A 812 8.40 12.20 -25.19
CA ASP A 812 8.73 12.14 -23.78
C ASP A 812 9.02 13.52 -23.21
N THR A 813 8.13 14.03 -22.37
CA THR A 813 8.24 15.35 -21.75
C THR A 813 9.25 15.41 -20.59
N ALA A 814 9.89 14.29 -20.24
CA ALA A 814 11.01 14.32 -19.30
C ALA A 814 12.34 14.76 -19.97
N ILE A 815 12.42 14.72 -21.29
CA ILE A 815 13.62 15.11 -22.05
C ILE A 815 13.47 16.56 -22.53
N LEU A 816 14.28 17.47 -21.96
CA LEU A 816 14.26 18.90 -22.30
C LEU A 816 15.06 19.26 -23.57
N LYS A 817 15.80 18.30 -24.15
CA LYS A 817 16.61 18.52 -25.35
C LYS A 817 15.73 18.86 -26.56
N ARG A 818 16.24 19.76 -27.41
CA ARG A 818 15.57 20.24 -28.62
C ARG A 818 16.33 19.86 -29.89
N GLY A 819 15.61 19.76 -31.00
CA GLY A 819 16.13 19.36 -32.31
C GLY A 819 15.43 20.07 -33.47
N GLY A 820 15.46 19.44 -34.65
CA GLY A 820 14.79 19.98 -35.84
C GLY A 820 15.56 21.11 -36.52
N ASN A 821 16.89 21.02 -36.57
CA ASN A 821 17.71 22.02 -37.25
C ASN A 821 17.45 22.03 -38.77
N GLN A 822 17.51 23.22 -39.39
CA GLN A 822 17.46 23.41 -40.85
C GLN A 822 16.14 22.97 -41.51
N ASN A 823 15.02 23.07 -40.78
CA ASN A 823 13.68 22.78 -41.27
C ASN A 823 12.77 24.02 -41.20
N GLY A 824 11.48 23.81 -41.50
CA GLY A 824 10.47 24.86 -41.40
C GLY A 824 9.99 25.21 -39.99
N GLY A 825 10.40 24.52 -38.91
CA GLY A 825 9.78 24.59 -37.57
C GLY A 825 8.78 23.44 -37.33
N ALA A 826 8.06 23.49 -36.21
CA ALA A 826 6.90 22.65 -35.92
C ALA A 826 5.69 23.56 -35.65
N GLU A 827 4.64 23.57 -36.48
CA GLU A 827 4.42 22.68 -37.62
C GLU A 827 5.34 22.93 -38.82
N PHE A 828 5.81 21.83 -39.43
CA PHE A 828 6.64 21.88 -40.63
C PHE A 828 5.81 22.22 -41.86
N TRP A 829 6.44 22.79 -42.90
CA TRP A 829 5.70 23.46 -43.97
C TRP A 829 4.88 22.50 -44.82
N GLN A 830 5.37 21.29 -45.05
CA GLN A 830 4.58 20.29 -45.76
C GLN A 830 3.29 19.91 -45.00
N ASN A 831 3.32 19.86 -43.65
CA ASN A 831 2.11 19.60 -42.87
C ASN A 831 1.06 20.69 -43.09
N LEU A 832 1.49 21.96 -43.02
CA LEU A 832 0.61 23.11 -43.27
C LEU A 832 -0.03 23.05 -44.66
N VAL A 833 0.72 22.65 -45.69
CA VAL A 833 0.15 22.47 -47.04
C VAL A 833 -0.84 21.31 -47.08
N ALA A 834 -0.52 20.18 -46.45
CA ALA A 834 -1.39 19.00 -46.41
C ALA A 834 -2.71 19.25 -45.67
N THR A 835 -2.69 20.07 -44.63
CA THR A 835 -3.87 20.46 -43.83
C THR A 835 -4.63 21.66 -44.41
N GLY A 836 -4.13 22.28 -45.49
CA GLY A 836 -4.73 23.46 -46.11
C GLY A 836 -4.48 24.78 -45.36
N GLY A 837 -3.51 24.80 -44.44
CA GLY A 837 -3.06 25.97 -43.72
C GLY A 837 -2.34 27.00 -44.61
N GLN A 838 -2.30 28.26 -44.16
CA GLN A 838 -1.56 29.31 -44.85
C GLN A 838 -0.07 29.24 -44.52
N LEU A 839 0.76 29.15 -45.57
CA LEU A 839 2.21 29.25 -45.41
C LEU A 839 2.62 30.66 -44.93
N PRO A 840 3.70 30.76 -44.15
CA PRO A 840 4.27 32.05 -43.78
C PRO A 840 4.54 32.96 -44.99
N PRO A 841 4.01 34.21 -45.04
CA PRO A 841 4.28 35.09 -46.17
C PRO A 841 5.78 35.39 -46.23
N PHE A 842 6.40 35.09 -47.38
CA PHE A 842 7.83 35.31 -47.63
C PHE A 842 8.26 36.79 -47.65
N VAL A 843 7.33 37.74 -47.50
CA VAL A 843 7.55 39.13 -47.86
C VAL A 843 6.82 40.09 -46.92
N ASN A 844 7.12 40.05 -45.63
CA ASN A 844 7.09 41.24 -44.75
C ASN A 844 7.61 40.87 -43.35
N PRO A 845 8.59 41.61 -42.79
CA PRO A 845 9.05 41.44 -41.41
C PRO A 845 8.01 42.00 -40.40
N GLY A 846 6.75 41.57 -40.54
CA GLY A 846 5.57 42.24 -39.99
C GLY A 846 4.32 41.38 -39.85
N MET A 847 4.28 40.16 -40.39
CA MET A 847 3.10 39.27 -40.27
C MET A 847 3.46 38.01 -39.49
N VAL A 848 2.73 37.81 -38.39
CA VAL A 848 2.80 36.67 -37.47
C VAL A 848 2.43 35.39 -38.20
N THR A 849 3.28 34.37 -38.09
CA THR A 849 2.92 33.00 -38.45
C THR A 849 3.07 32.15 -37.21
N LEU A 850 1.94 31.59 -36.76
CA LEU A 850 1.80 30.82 -35.54
C LEU A 850 2.44 29.42 -35.73
N GLN A 851 3.76 29.36 -35.77
CA GLN A 851 4.46 28.09 -35.55
C GLN A 851 4.67 27.92 -34.05
N THR A 852 4.25 26.78 -33.50
CA THR A 852 4.41 26.46 -32.08
C THR A 852 5.89 26.48 -31.69
N TYR A 853 6.74 25.81 -32.48
CA TYR A 853 8.18 25.72 -32.24
C TYR A 853 8.99 26.16 -33.48
N GLY A 854 10.03 26.98 -33.27
CA GLY A 854 10.94 27.40 -34.34
C GLY A 854 11.92 26.29 -34.79
N SER A 855 12.58 26.50 -35.94
CA SER A 855 13.66 25.61 -36.40
C SER A 855 14.78 25.52 -35.36
N GLY A 856 15.20 24.30 -35.03
CA GLY A 856 16.21 24.01 -34.01
C GLY A 856 15.71 24.09 -32.56
N GLN A 857 14.43 24.45 -32.35
CA GLN A 857 13.82 24.65 -31.05
C GLN A 857 12.70 23.65 -30.76
N ILE A 858 12.64 22.54 -31.51
CA ILE A 858 11.54 21.57 -31.44
C ILE A 858 11.83 20.58 -30.31
N PRO A 859 10.98 20.47 -29.28
CA PRO A 859 11.17 19.52 -28.20
C PRO A 859 10.68 18.12 -28.61
N THR A 860 10.92 17.11 -27.76
CA THR A 860 10.60 15.70 -28.04
C THR A 860 9.16 15.43 -28.49
N ALA A 861 8.20 16.24 -28.07
CA ALA A 861 6.80 16.14 -28.49
C ALA A 861 6.61 16.44 -29.98
N GLY A 862 7.44 17.29 -30.58
CA GLY A 862 7.42 17.55 -32.01
C GLY A 862 8.47 16.79 -32.81
N LEU A 863 9.30 15.98 -32.15
CA LEU A 863 10.36 15.23 -32.80
C LEU A 863 9.91 13.83 -33.24
N PRO A 864 10.39 13.35 -34.41
CA PRO A 864 10.03 12.02 -34.92
C PRO A 864 10.51 10.88 -34.01
N LEU A 865 9.82 9.74 -34.07
CA LEU A 865 10.35 8.47 -33.61
C LEU A 865 11.45 8.03 -34.59
N LEU A 866 12.69 7.90 -34.11
CA LEU A 866 13.80 7.30 -34.84
C LEU A 866 13.80 5.80 -34.57
N MET A 867 13.60 5.02 -35.62
CA MET A 867 13.65 3.57 -35.58
C MET A 867 14.93 3.10 -36.23
N GLU A 868 15.74 2.34 -35.50
CA GLU A 868 16.90 1.63 -36.03
C GLU A 868 16.64 0.13 -36.06
N PHE A 869 16.80 -0.47 -37.24
CA PHE A 869 16.69 -1.90 -37.46
C PHE A 869 18.06 -2.47 -37.82
N ARG A 870 18.47 -3.52 -37.11
CA ARG A 870 19.70 -4.27 -37.37
C ARG A 870 19.35 -5.70 -37.69
N CYS A 871 19.52 -6.07 -38.96
CA CYS A 871 19.44 -7.44 -39.43
C CYS A 871 20.86 -7.95 -39.59
N TYR A 872 21.22 -9.06 -38.93
CA TYR A 872 22.58 -9.59 -39.04
C TYR A 872 22.67 -10.57 -40.23
N PRO A 873 23.85 -10.72 -40.86
CA PRO A 873 24.02 -11.69 -41.93
C PRO A 873 23.71 -13.12 -41.46
N ASP A 874 22.82 -13.80 -42.17
CA ASP A 874 22.35 -15.15 -41.86
C ASP A 874 22.15 -15.94 -43.15
N ASP A 875 22.94 -17.00 -43.34
CA ASP A 875 22.93 -17.81 -44.56
C ASP A 875 21.72 -18.74 -44.67
N ASP A 876 21.00 -18.97 -43.57
CA ASP A 876 19.77 -19.76 -43.55
C ASP A 876 18.53 -18.91 -43.88
N SER A 877 18.67 -17.57 -43.94
CA SER A 877 17.59 -16.63 -44.27
C SER A 877 17.48 -16.34 -45.78
N ILE A 878 16.29 -15.96 -46.24
CA ILE A 878 15.97 -15.76 -47.66
C ILE A 878 16.20 -14.30 -48.10
N GLY A 879 15.72 -13.31 -47.33
CA GLY A 879 15.93 -11.89 -47.63
C GLY A 879 15.10 -11.33 -48.79
N LEU A 880 13.93 -11.91 -49.08
CA LEU A 880 13.11 -11.54 -50.26
C LEU A 880 11.84 -10.73 -49.95
N ASN A 881 11.52 -10.49 -48.68
CA ASN A 881 10.37 -9.70 -48.28
C ASN A 881 10.57 -8.22 -48.64
N SER A 882 9.58 -7.60 -49.31
CA SER A 882 9.63 -6.21 -49.74
C SER A 882 8.59 -5.35 -49.03
N PHE A 883 9.02 -4.20 -48.56
CA PHE A 883 8.24 -3.21 -47.84
C PHE A 883 7.52 -2.26 -48.81
N ASP A 884 6.26 -1.93 -48.52
CA ASP A 884 5.54 -0.82 -49.15
C ASP A 884 6.09 0.52 -48.65
N ILE A 885 6.34 1.43 -49.59
CA ILE A 885 7.00 2.70 -49.35
C ILE A 885 6.42 3.82 -50.20
N SER A 886 6.63 5.05 -49.75
CA SER A 886 6.42 6.26 -50.52
C SER A 886 7.72 7.05 -50.67
N ILE A 887 7.82 7.85 -51.72
CA ILE A 887 8.86 8.85 -51.91
C ILE A 887 8.30 10.18 -51.43
N ALA A 888 8.92 10.76 -50.39
CA ALA A 888 8.53 12.06 -49.86
C ALA A 888 8.77 13.19 -50.88
N THR A 889 9.88 13.11 -51.62
CA THR A 889 10.26 14.10 -52.64
C THR A 889 10.63 13.43 -53.97
N ASN A 890 9.89 13.67 -55.04
CA ASN A 890 10.23 13.11 -56.36
C ASN A 890 11.35 13.87 -57.11
N SER A 891 11.56 15.16 -56.78
CA SER A 891 12.46 16.06 -57.49
C SER A 891 13.88 16.10 -56.90
N SER A 892 14.09 15.45 -55.75
CA SER A 892 15.38 15.42 -55.06
C SER A 892 15.48 14.20 -54.16
N ALA A 893 16.70 13.70 -53.92
CA ALA A 893 16.97 12.68 -52.92
C ALA A 893 16.85 13.21 -51.47
N ARG A 894 16.56 14.50 -51.29
CA ARG A 894 16.47 15.21 -50.01
C ARG A 894 15.06 15.77 -49.76
N PRO A 895 14.70 16.07 -48.50
CA PRO A 895 15.39 15.66 -47.29
C PRO A 895 15.37 14.13 -47.10
N TYR A 896 16.35 13.60 -46.38
CA TYR A 896 16.48 12.15 -46.20
C TYR A 896 15.54 11.64 -45.10
N PHE A 897 14.71 10.66 -45.44
CA PHE A 897 13.84 9.93 -44.51
C PHE A 897 14.42 8.57 -44.09
N ARG A 898 15.44 8.13 -44.83
CA ARG A 898 16.13 6.86 -44.59
C ARG A 898 17.65 7.04 -44.69
N ALA A 899 18.37 6.44 -43.75
CA ALA A 899 19.82 6.27 -43.77
C ALA A 899 20.14 4.78 -43.56
N TRP A 900 20.93 4.16 -44.44
CA TRP A 900 21.09 2.71 -44.43
C TRP A 900 22.43 2.21 -45.00
N SER A 901 22.81 1.01 -44.55
CA SER A 901 23.83 0.14 -45.14
C SER A 901 23.22 -1.27 -45.25
N THR A 902 23.14 -1.86 -46.45
CA THR A 902 22.59 -3.22 -46.62
C THR A 902 23.46 -4.04 -47.56
N GLY A 903 23.74 -5.28 -47.15
CA GLY A 903 24.48 -6.24 -47.96
C GLY A 903 23.73 -6.62 -49.23
N GLY A 904 24.47 -7.04 -50.25
CA GLY A 904 23.93 -7.36 -51.56
C GLY A 904 25.00 -7.92 -52.50
N THR A 905 24.64 -8.14 -53.76
CA THR A 905 25.59 -8.57 -54.80
C THR A 905 25.95 -7.40 -55.70
N ASP A 906 27.24 -7.09 -55.83
CA ASP A 906 27.73 -6.01 -56.68
C ASP A 906 27.66 -6.33 -58.19
N GLN A 907 27.99 -5.36 -59.05
CA GLN A 907 28.01 -5.54 -60.51
C GLN A 907 28.99 -6.64 -60.99
N GLY A 908 29.98 -6.99 -60.16
CA GLY A 908 30.96 -8.05 -60.41
C GLY A 908 30.48 -9.43 -59.99
N GLY A 909 29.31 -9.55 -59.35
CA GLY A 909 28.81 -10.79 -58.77
C GLY A 909 29.39 -11.10 -57.40
N ASN A 910 30.10 -10.18 -56.75
CA ASN A 910 30.65 -10.38 -55.42
C ASN A 910 29.59 -10.12 -54.35
N VAL A 911 29.51 -11.01 -53.37
CA VAL A 911 28.66 -10.87 -52.20
C VAL A 911 29.33 -9.90 -51.22
N VAL A 912 28.63 -8.80 -50.93
CA VAL A 912 29.03 -7.82 -49.90
C VAL A 912 28.12 -8.02 -48.70
N ARG A 913 28.71 -8.41 -47.55
CA ARG A 913 27.99 -8.52 -46.27
C ARG A 913 28.14 -7.23 -45.47
N VAL A 914 27.10 -6.91 -44.71
CA VAL A 914 27.08 -5.77 -43.79
C VAL A 914 26.84 -6.30 -42.38
N ASP A 915 27.78 -6.05 -41.47
CA ASP A 915 27.59 -6.31 -40.05
C ASP A 915 27.16 -5.00 -39.35
N PRO A 916 25.92 -4.93 -38.83
CA PRO A 916 25.38 -3.70 -38.24
C PRO A 916 26.19 -3.11 -37.07
N ASP A 917 26.98 -3.91 -36.35
CA ASP A 917 27.71 -3.44 -35.17
C ASP A 917 28.95 -2.62 -35.54
N ILE A 918 29.55 -2.89 -36.70
CA ILE A 918 30.73 -2.16 -37.21
C ILE A 918 30.36 -1.00 -38.14
N GLU A 919 29.10 -0.94 -38.61
CA GLU A 919 28.61 0.15 -39.45
C GLU A 919 28.40 1.45 -38.67
N THR A 920 29.27 2.43 -38.92
CA THR A 920 29.18 3.78 -38.32
C THR A 920 28.52 4.79 -39.25
N HIS A 921 28.49 4.51 -40.56
CA HIS A 921 27.98 5.39 -41.60
C HIS A 921 27.04 4.63 -42.55
N ALA A 922 26.08 5.34 -43.11
CA ALA A 922 25.14 4.86 -44.11
C ALA A 922 25.82 4.81 -45.48
N ASN A 923 26.33 3.62 -45.83
CA ASN A 923 27.12 3.36 -47.03
C ASN A 923 26.25 2.92 -48.23
N GLY A 924 24.95 2.69 -48.00
CA GLY A 924 24.03 2.18 -49.01
C GLY A 924 24.18 0.69 -49.23
N GLY A 925 23.86 0.23 -50.42
CA GLY A 925 23.91 -1.20 -50.72
C GLY A 925 23.66 -1.52 -52.17
N PHE A 926 23.42 -2.79 -52.46
CA PHE A 926 23.35 -3.31 -53.82
C PHE A 926 22.00 -3.97 -54.05
N ASN A 927 21.26 -3.52 -55.07
CA ASN A 927 19.97 -4.09 -55.44
C ASN A 927 20.10 -4.81 -56.80
N PRO A 928 19.67 -6.09 -56.93
CA PRO A 928 19.62 -6.78 -58.22
C PRO A 928 18.77 -6.08 -59.29
N THR A 929 17.80 -5.26 -58.87
CA THR A 929 16.92 -4.48 -59.75
C THR A 929 17.40 -3.05 -59.99
N SER A 930 18.61 -2.67 -59.51
CA SER A 930 19.19 -1.37 -59.85
C SER A 930 19.57 -1.30 -61.34
N ALA A 931 19.83 -0.11 -61.86
CA ALA A 931 20.18 0.11 -63.26
C ALA A 931 21.58 0.75 -63.37
N PRO A 932 22.63 0.01 -63.79
CA PRO A 932 22.64 -1.42 -64.13
C PRO A 932 22.52 -2.33 -62.88
N PRO A 933 22.06 -3.59 -63.02
CA PRO A 933 21.91 -4.54 -61.91
C PRO A 933 23.16 -4.66 -61.03
N GLY A 934 22.98 -4.62 -59.71
CA GLY A 934 24.11 -4.68 -58.76
C GLY A 934 24.88 -3.37 -58.63
N ALA A 935 24.42 -2.27 -59.24
CA ALA A 935 24.97 -0.94 -58.96
C ALA A 935 24.74 -0.54 -57.50
N GLY A 936 25.77 0.06 -56.91
CA GLY A 936 25.69 0.65 -55.57
C GLY A 936 24.66 1.77 -55.53
N LEU A 937 23.78 1.71 -54.54
CA LEU A 937 22.79 2.71 -54.21
C LEU A 937 23.35 3.65 -53.14
N PRO A 938 22.98 4.94 -53.13
CA PRO A 938 23.38 5.85 -52.07
C PRO A 938 22.79 5.41 -50.73
N GLY A 939 23.54 5.60 -49.63
CA GLY A 939 23.08 5.25 -48.28
C GLY A 939 22.04 6.17 -47.67
N GLN A 940 21.58 7.18 -48.40
CA GLN A 940 20.53 8.08 -47.94
C GLN A 940 19.58 8.42 -49.08
N ASP A 941 18.28 8.42 -48.77
CA ASP A 941 17.23 8.70 -49.74
C ASP A 941 15.93 9.20 -49.05
N PRO A 942 14.95 9.72 -49.80
CA PRO A 942 13.71 10.28 -49.26
C PRO A 942 12.60 9.23 -49.14
N VAL A 943 12.97 7.96 -48.88
CA VAL A 943 12.03 6.85 -48.75
C VAL A 943 11.35 6.87 -47.39
N PHE A 944 10.02 6.90 -47.41
CA PHE A 944 9.13 6.80 -46.25
C PHE A 944 8.51 5.39 -46.21
N TYR A 945 8.57 4.73 -45.06
CA TYR A 945 7.99 3.40 -44.86
C TYR A 945 6.53 3.47 -44.43
N ILE A 946 5.70 2.65 -45.08
CA ILE A 946 4.31 2.43 -44.67
C ILE A 946 4.27 1.39 -43.55
N GLY A 947 3.52 1.67 -42.50
CA GLY A 947 3.37 0.75 -41.38
C GLY A 947 2.46 1.29 -40.28
N ALA A 948 2.61 0.71 -39.09
CA ALA A 948 1.88 1.12 -37.90
C ALA A 948 2.75 0.96 -36.66
N MET A 949 2.40 1.65 -35.59
CA MET A 949 2.93 1.42 -34.25
C MET A 949 1.79 1.06 -33.30
N ASP A 950 2.07 0.13 -32.41
CA ASP A 950 1.19 -0.20 -31.28
C ASP A 950 1.72 0.57 -30.06
N LEU A 951 0.84 1.33 -29.43
CA LEU A 951 1.13 2.27 -28.36
C LEU A 951 0.33 1.91 -27.10
N VAL A 952 0.94 2.19 -25.95
CA VAL A 952 0.26 2.09 -24.66
C VAL A 952 0.44 3.38 -23.84
N VAL A 953 -0.65 3.84 -23.23
CA VAL A 953 -0.62 4.88 -22.21
C VAL A 953 -0.19 4.24 -20.89
N ARG A 954 1.13 4.25 -20.62
CA ARG A 954 1.70 3.75 -19.36
C ARG A 954 2.19 4.86 -18.44
N VAL A 955 2.78 5.89 -19.05
CA VAL A 955 3.41 7.02 -18.34
C VAL A 955 2.50 8.23 -18.42
N SER A 956 2.27 8.86 -17.28
CA SER A 956 1.54 10.13 -17.19
C SER A 956 2.33 11.11 -16.32
N ARG A 957 2.42 12.37 -16.75
CA ARG A 957 3.17 13.40 -16.02
C ARG A 957 2.32 14.61 -15.68
N SER A 958 2.38 15.00 -14.41
CA SER A 958 1.76 16.20 -13.87
C SER A 958 2.84 17.17 -13.39
N TYR A 959 2.57 18.46 -13.49
CA TYR A 959 3.49 19.54 -13.16
C TYR A 959 2.81 20.52 -12.23
N SER A 960 3.48 20.92 -11.15
CA SER A 960 2.99 21.96 -10.28
C SER A 960 3.26 23.35 -10.86
N LEU A 961 2.59 24.36 -10.32
CA LEU A 961 3.06 25.75 -10.35
C LEU A 961 4.37 25.92 -9.57
N TRP A 962 4.95 27.11 -9.62
CA TRP A 962 6.12 27.48 -8.83
C TRP A 962 5.71 27.88 -7.41
N PHE A 963 5.97 27.01 -6.44
CA PHE A 963 5.69 27.27 -5.04
C PHE A 963 6.79 28.11 -4.42
N GLU A 964 6.42 29.13 -3.66
CA GLU A 964 7.34 29.86 -2.79
C GLU A 964 7.50 29.15 -1.44
N THR A 965 8.72 29.14 -0.89
CA THR A 965 9.00 28.63 0.45
C THR A 965 8.66 29.66 1.53
N LEU A 966 7.52 29.41 2.16
CA LEU A 966 6.99 30.22 3.26
C LEU A 966 7.31 29.59 4.62
N GLY A 967 7.62 30.42 5.59
CA GLY A 967 7.80 30.08 7.00
C GLY A 967 6.58 30.48 7.84
N PRO A 968 6.69 30.48 9.18
CA PRO A 968 5.58 30.81 10.05
C PRO A 968 5.02 32.21 9.79
N LEU A 969 3.72 32.36 10.03
CA LEU A 969 3.01 33.63 9.96
C LEU A 969 3.53 34.57 11.06
N ALA A 970 4.02 35.73 10.66
CA ALA A 970 4.28 36.87 11.51
C ALA A 970 3.19 37.92 11.22
N ASP A 971 2.31 38.21 12.19
CA ASP A 971 1.19 39.15 12.02
C ASP A 971 0.30 38.83 10.79
N ASP A 972 -0.09 37.56 10.62
CA ASP A 972 -0.85 37.04 9.46
C ASP A 972 -0.13 37.17 8.10
N ILE A 973 1.17 37.47 8.08
CA ILE A 973 2.00 37.51 6.86
C ILE A 973 3.04 36.38 6.92
N PRO A 974 3.07 35.46 5.92
CA PRO A 974 4.09 34.42 5.87
C PRO A 974 5.50 35.00 5.73
N THR A 975 6.45 34.49 6.49
CA THR A 975 7.86 34.87 6.36
C THR A 975 8.51 34.12 5.19
N VAL A 976 9.14 34.81 4.24
CA VAL A 976 9.82 34.13 3.13
C VAL A 976 11.14 33.52 3.60
N ILE A 977 11.36 32.23 3.31
CA ILE A 977 12.62 31.53 3.55
C ILE A 977 13.43 31.54 2.25
N ALA A 978 14.41 32.44 2.15
CA ALA A 978 15.12 32.69 0.89
C ALA A 978 16.18 31.63 0.52
N SER A 979 16.57 30.77 1.45
CA SER A 979 17.57 29.70 1.21
C SER A 979 17.22 28.45 2.01
N PRO A 980 16.11 27.77 1.65
CA PRO A 980 15.58 26.63 2.39
C PRO A 980 16.45 25.38 2.21
N THR A 981 16.47 24.51 3.22
CA THR A 981 16.89 23.11 3.07
C THR A 981 15.64 22.23 3.06
N TYR A 982 15.47 21.40 2.04
CA TYR A 982 14.27 20.59 1.85
C TYR A 982 14.39 19.22 2.51
N SER A 983 13.31 18.79 3.15
CA SER A 983 13.16 17.43 3.69
C SER A 983 12.70 16.43 2.63
N ARG A 984 12.66 15.15 3.00
CA ARG A 984 12.08 14.08 2.17
C ARG A 984 10.57 14.32 1.96
N PRO A 985 10.06 14.28 0.71
CA PRO A 985 8.63 14.34 0.42
C PRO A 985 7.86 13.22 1.13
N VAL A 986 6.65 13.55 1.56
CA VAL A 986 5.68 12.59 2.12
C VAL A 986 4.60 12.36 1.07
N LEU A 987 4.30 11.09 0.79
CA LEU A 987 3.27 10.65 -0.15
C LEU A 987 2.22 9.87 0.62
N GLU A 988 0.95 10.13 0.33
CA GLU A 988 -0.18 9.31 0.76
C GLU A 988 -1.01 8.91 -0.48
N PRO A 989 -1.27 7.60 -0.71
CA PRO A 989 -0.65 6.44 -0.05
C PRO A 989 0.88 6.40 -0.22
N ARG A 990 1.58 5.72 0.70
CA ARG A 990 3.04 5.62 0.64
C ARG A 990 3.47 4.83 -0.60
N ALA A 991 4.74 4.96 -0.98
CA ALA A 991 5.26 4.27 -2.16
C ALA A 991 5.09 2.74 -2.09
N GLU A 992 5.23 2.17 -0.88
CA GLU A 992 5.00 0.76 -0.60
C GLU A 992 3.53 0.32 -0.63
N ASP A 993 2.59 1.26 -0.46
CA ASP A 993 1.15 1.02 -0.43
C ASP A 993 0.50 1.20 -1.82
N GLN A 994 1.28 1.60 -2.82
CA GLN A 994 0.80 1.74 -4.19
C GLN A 994 0.39 0.36 -4.78
N PRO A 995 -0.61 0.32 -5.67
CA PRO A 995 -1.02 -0.93 -6.32
C PRO A 995 0.15 -1.68 -6.96
N GLN A 996 0.14 -3.01 -6.89
CA GLN A 996 1.28 -3.83 -7.29
C GLN A 996 1.72 -3.58 -8.76
N GLY A 997 3.01 -3.29 -8.94
CA GLY A 997 3.61 -3.02 -10.24
C GLY A 997 3.36 -1.60 -10.77
N THR A 998 2.82 -0.72 -9.94
CA THR A 998 2.70 0.72 -10.22
C THR A 998 3.77 1.51 -9.46
N GLU A 999 4.06 2.74 -9.91
CA GLU A 999 5.05 3.61 -9.27
C GLU A 999 4.69 5.09 -9.42
N ILE A 1000 5.00 5.87 -8.39
CA ILE A 1000 5.02 7.34 -8.42
C ILE A 1000 6.47 7.80 -8.26
N ALA A 1001 6.99 8.50 -9.26
CA ALA A 1001 8.32 9.08 -9.24
C ALA A 1001 8.23 10.61 -9.24
N LEU A 1002 9.00 11.26 -8.35
CA LEU A 1002 9.05 12.71 -8.24
C LEU A 1002 10.32 13.26 -8.90
N ALA A 1003 10.22 14.45 -9.48
CA ALA A 1003 11.37 15.25 -9.87
C ALA A 1003 11.16 16.72 -9.52
N PHE A 1004 12.23 17.42 -9.19
CA PHE A 1004 12.22 18.79 -8.71
C PHE A 1004 13.16 19.67 -9.52
N ARG A 1005 12.84 20.95 -9.61
CA ARG A 1005 13.77 22.01 -10.04
C ARG A 1005 13.52 23.29 -9.24
N GLY A 1006 14.56 24.10 -9.09
CA GLY A 1006 14.57 25.23 -8.15
C GLY A 1006 14.90 26.56 -8.80
N ALA A 1007 14.33 27.64 -8.26
CA ALA A 1007 14.60 29.01 -8.68
C ALA A 1007 14.85 29.93 -7.47
N GLY A 1008 15.73 30.90 -7.64
CA GLY A 1008 15.97 31.97 -6.66
C GLY A 1008 14.97 33.12 -6.78
N SER A 1009 14.30 33.28 -7.92
CA SER A 1009 13.26 34.29 -8.10
C SER A 1009 12.31 33.90 -9.24
N VAL A 1010 11.01 34.12 -9.01
CA VAL A 1010 9.96 34.04 -10.04
C VAL A 1010 9.25 35.39 -10.04
N ILE A 1011 9.40 36.16 -11.12
CA ILE A 1011 8.82 37.51 -11.23
C ILE A 1011 7.40 37.49 -11.81
N PRO A 1012 7.09 36.71 -12.87
CA PRO A 1012 5.72 36.62 -13.35
C PRO A 1012 4.83 35.94 -12.31
N LEU A 1013 3.65 36.51 -12.05
CA LEU A 1013 2.69 35.95 -11.10
C LEU A 1013 1.95 34.73 -11.66
N ASP A 1014 1.70 34.70 -12.97
CA ASP A 1014 0.98 33.63 -13.66
C ASP A 1014 1.51 32.21 -13.34
N PRO A 1015 2.81 31.89 -13.49
CA PRO A 1015 3.33 30.56 -13.18
C PRO A 1015 3.46 30.27 -11.67
N GLN A 1016 3.18 31.24 -10.79
CA GLN A 1016 3.07 31.06 -9.34
C GLN A 1016 1.64 30.88 -8.87
N GLN A 1017 0.65 31.27 -9.69
CA GLN A 1017 -0.76 31.30 -9.31
C GLN A 1017 -1.61 30.35 -10.13
N ASN A 1018 -1.17 29.93 -11.32
CA ASN A 1018 -1.99 29.10 -12.20
C ASN A 1018 -1.13 28.20 -13.11
N ALA A 1019 -1.14 26.91 -12.82
CA ALA A 1019 -0.39 25.90 -13.57
C ALA A 1019 -0.90 25.71 -15.00
N SER A 1020 -2.12 26.12 -15.35
CA SER A 1020 -2.61 26.04 -16.74
C SER A 1020 -1.83 26.94 -17.72
N THR A 1021 -1.01 27.86 -17.20
CA THR A 1021 -0.12 28.72 -17.98
C THR A 1021 1.20 28.02 -18.37
N LEU A 1022 1.44 26.81 -17.86
CA LEU A 1022 2.61 26.00 -18.15
C LEU A 1022 2.34 25.05 -19.32
N ASP A 1023 3.38 24.78 -20.11
CA ASP A 1023 3.29 23.81 -21.21
C ASP A 1023 3.47 22.36 -20.74
N GLY A 1024 3.46 21.41 -21.67
CA GLY A 1024 3.64 19.98 -21.38
C GLY A 1024 5.00 19.58 -20.80
N TYR A 1025 5.94 20.52 -20.65
CA TYR A 1025 7.26 20.34 -20.02
C TYR A 1025 7.35 21.04 -18.65
N GLY A 1026 6.29 21.74 -18.24
CA GLY A 1026 6.24 22.57 -17.05
C GLY A 1026 6.85 23.96 -17.25
N ASP A 1027 7.15 24.36 -18.49
CA ASP A 1027 7.76 25.65 -18.80
C ASP A 1027 6.70 26.75 -19.02
N TYR A 1028 6.98 27.95 -18.52
CA TYR A 1028 6.12 29.12 -18.69
C TYR A 1028 6.49 29.90 -19.95
N TYR A 1029 5.49 30.35 -20.72
CA TYR A 1029 5.68 31.26 -21.84
C TYR A 1029 4.75 32.47 -21.70
N ASP A 1030 5.31 33.68 -21.73
CA ASP A 1030 4.53 34.91 -21.61
C ASP A 1030 3.73 35.17 -22.91
N SER A 1031 2.42 34.90 -22.84
CA SER A 1031 1.50 35.08 -23.96
C SER A 1031 1.35 36.55 -24.39
N SER A 1032 1.67 37.52 -23.52
CA SER A 1032 1.62 38.95 -23.86
C SER A 1032 2.73 39.37 -24.82
N LEU A 1033 3.86 38.64 -24.82
CA LEU A 1033 4.97 38.84 -25.76
C LEU A 1033 4.63 38.35 -27.17
N ALA A 1034 3.67 37.43 -27.32
CA ALA A 1034 3.21 36.94 -28.62
C ALA A 1034 2.57 38.07 -29.48
N GLY A 1035 2.06 39.13 -28.85
CA GLY A 1035 1.47 40.29 -29.53
C GLY A 1035 2.41 41.48 -29.77
N LEU A 1036 3.58 41.51 -29.14
CA LEU A 1036 4.40 42.74 -29.03
C LEU A 1036 5.64 42.78 -29.92
N VAL A 1037 6.00 41.69 -30.63
CA VAL A 1037 7.26 41.68 -31.38
C VAL A 1037 7.17 41.00 -32.74
N THR A 1038 7.62 41.73 -33.76
CA THR A 1038 7.98 41.23 -35.09
C THR A 1038 9.17 40.27 -35.03
N PHE A 1039 8.96 39.04 -34.55
CA PHE A 1039 9.98 38.00 -34.59
C PHE A 1039 9.64 36.86 -35.56
N PRO A 1040 10.60 36.42 -36.41
CA PRO A 1040 10.48 35.21 -37.24
C PRO A 1040 10.54 33.88 -36.47
N ARG A 1041 10.40 33.90 -35.14
CA ARG A 1041 10.66 32.75 -34.24
C ARG A 1041 9.34 32.19 -33.73
N GLY A 1042 9.25 30.88 -33.51
CA GLY A 1042 8.04 30.22 -32.98
C GLY A 1042 7.68 30.70 -31.58
N ILE A 1043 6.43 30.48 -31.15
CA ILE A 1043 5.89 31.01 -29.89
C ILE A 1043 6.58 30.36 -28.67
N HIS A 1044 7.00 29.08 -28.77
CA HIS A 1044 7.62 28.30 -27.70
C HIS A 1044 9.14 28.07 -27.94
N ASP A 1045 9.88 29.14 -28.26
CA ASP A 1045 11.36 29.12 -28.38
C ASP A 1045 12.02 29.08 -26.98
N SER A 1046 13.18 28.41 -26.85
CA SER A 1046 13.93 28.37 -25.59
C SER A 1046 14.33 29.76 -25.07
N GLU A 1047 14.48 30.76 -25.95
CA GLU A 1047 14.76 32.15 -25.54
C GLU A 1047 13.58 32.82 -24.80
N PHE A 1048 12.36 32.31 -24.99
CA PHE A 1048 11.14 32.82 -24.35
C PHE A 1048 10.55 31.86 -23.31
N ALA A 1049 11.17 30.69 -23.13
CA ALA A 1049 10.81 29.76 -22.07
C ALA A 1049 11.26 30.32 -20.72
N ASN A 1050 10.38 30.24 -19.72
CA ASN A 1050 10.63 30.62 -18.33
C ASN A 1050 11.13 32.07 -18.17
N VAL A 1051 10.68 32.99 -19.04
CA VAL A 1051 11.04 34.42 -18.94
C VAL A 1051 10.64 34.98 -17.59
N GLY A 1052 11.59 35.60 -16.89
CA GLY A 1052 11.39 36.16 -15.55
C GLY A 1052 11.55 35.14 -14.41
N ILE A 1053 11.93 33.90 -14.71
CA ILE A 1053 12.35 32.88 -13.74
C ILE A 1053 13.87 32.82 -13.72
N ALA A 1054 14.47 33.01 -12.55
CA ALA A 1054 15.90 32.89 -12.32
C ALA A 1054 16.21 31.56 -11.62
N PHE A 1055 16.57 30.55 -12.40
CA PHE A 1055 16.92 29.21 -11.90
C PHE A 1055 18.12 29.26 -10.95
N SER A 1056 18.07 28.45 -9.90
CA SER A 1056 19.19 28.32 -8.97
C SER A 1056 20.39 27.69 -9.68
N LEU A 1057 21.59 28.23 -9.47
CA LEU A 1057 22.83 27.77 -10.12
C LEU A 1057 22.80 27.79 -11.67
N ASP A 1058 21.87 28.56 -12.27
CA ASP A 1058 21.59 28.54 -13.71
C ASP A 1058 21.18 27.14 -14.24
N ASP A 1059 20.63 26.28 -13.38
CA ASP A 1059 20.21 24.91 -13.70
C ASP A 1059 18.68 24.80 -13.84
N ALA A 1060 18.22 24.61 -15.07
CA ALA A 1060 16.80 24.45 -15.41
C ALA A 1060 16.35 22.99 -15.53
N ASP A 1061 17.27 22.04 -15.31
CA ASP A 1061 17.00 20.61 -15.47
C ASP A 1061 16.12 20.07 -14.32
N TRP A 1062 15.43 18.96 -14.61
CA TRP A 1062 14.64 18.23 -13.62
C TRP A 1062 15.52 17.21 -12.90
N HIS A 1063 15.59 17.27 -11.58
CA HIS A 1063 16.33 16.34 -10.75
C HIS A 1063 15.39 15.28 -10.16
N ALA A 1064 15.62 14.01 -10.47
CA ALA A 1064 14.84 12.90 -9.93
C ALA A 1064 15.04 12.76 -8.42
N TYR A 1065 13.99 12.36 -7.71
CA TYR A 1065 14.03 12.06 -6.28
C TYR A 1065 13.53 10.63 -5.98
N PRO A 1066 14.27 9.85 -5.16
CA PRO A 1066 15.64 10.12 -4.70
C PRO A 1066 16.63 10.11 -5.88
N ALA A 1067 17.75 10.83 -5.76
CA ALA A 1067 18.75 10.83 -6.81
C ALA A 1067 19.37 9.42 -6.98
N PRO A 1068 19.65 8.93 -8.20
CA PRO A 1068 20.17 7.58 -8.42
C PRO A 1068 21.52 7.28 -7.73
N ASP A 1069 22.26 8.31 -7.35
CA ASP A 1069 23.62 8.24 -6.79
C ASP A 1069 23.77 8.89 -5.40
N ASP A 1070 22.71 9.47 -4.83
CA ASP A 1070 22.79 10.15 -3.53
C ASP A 1070 22.40 9.21 -2.38
N SER A 1071 23.24 9.17 -1.34
CA SER A 1071 22.96 8.51 -0.06
C SER A 1071 21.91 9.25 0.80
N GLY A 1072 21.07 10.07 0.18
CA GLY A 1072 19.90 10.72 0.78
C GLY A 1072 20.21 12.00 1.54
N ALA A 1073 21.32 12.71 1.23
CA ALA A 1073 21.80 13.81 2.07
C ALA A 1073 21.58 15.22 1.50
N THR A 1074 21.37 15.40 0.19
CA THR A 1074 21.19 16.74 -0.40
C THR A 1074 20.09 16.78 -1.44
N PHE A 1075 19.08 17.63 -1.22
CA PHE A 1075 18.08 17.88 -2.25
C PHE A 1075 18.71 18.74 -3.33
N ALA A 1076 18.59 18.35 -4.60
CA ALA A 1076 19.20 19.09 -5.71
C ALA A 1076 18.69 20.55 -5.81
N VAL A 1077 17.56 20.86 -5.17
CA VAL A 1077 16.97 22.21 -5.12
C VAL A 1077 17.25 22.97 -3.82
N ASP A 1078 18.05 22.44 -2.90
CA ASP A 1078 18.42 23.12 -1.67
C ASP A 1078 18.98 24.53 -1.95
N GLY A 1079 18.53 25.50 -1.15
CA GLY A 1079 18.84 26.93 -1.31
C GLY A 1079 17.92 27.69 -2.27
N SER A 1080 17.01 27.00 -2.99
CA SER A 1080 16.06 27.65 -3.91
C SER A 1080 14.81 28.13 -3.18
N GLN A 1081 14.53 29.44 -3.21
CA GLN A 1081 13.31 30.03 -2.63
C GLN A 1081 12.02 29.53 -3.30
N PHE A 1082 12.09 29.20 -4.59
CA PHE A 1082 10.99 28.65 -5.34
C PHE A 1082 11.32 27.25 -5.81
N TYR A 1083 10.32 26.38 -5.82
CA TYR A 1083 10.44 25.03 -6.36
C TYR A 1083 9.25 24.67 -7.24
N GLN A 1084 9.50 23.78 -8.19
CA GLN A 1084 8.48 23.16 -9.01
C GLN A 1084 8.62 21.64 -8.92
N ILE A 1085 7.49 20.93 -8.93
CA ILE A 1085 7.41 19.48 -8.84
C ILE A 1085 6.88 18.91 -10.15
N ARG A 1086 7.49 17.80 -10.59
CA ARG A 1086 6.95 16.92 -11.63
C ARG A 1086 6.64 15.57 -11.02
N ILE A 1087 5.38 15.17 -11.07
CA ILE A 1087 4.93 13.83 -10.70
C ILE A 1087 4.89 12.97 -11.95
N SER A 1088 5.55 11.81 -11.93
CA SER A 1088 5.48 10.80 -12.99
C SER A 1088 4.79 9.56 -12.44
N PHE A 1089 3.62 9.25 -12.99
CA PHE A 1089 2.87 8.04 -12.72
C PHE A 1089 3.26 6.97 -13.73
N LEU A 1090 3.66 5.79 -13.25
CA LEU A 1090 3.91 4.61 -14.07
C LEU A 1090 2.87 3.54 -13.73
N SER A 1091 2.02 3.23 -14.71
CA SER A 1091 0.95 2.25 -14.55
C SER A 1091 1.43 0.84 -14.91
N ASN A 1092 0.76 -0.17 -14.38
CA ASN A 1092 1.02 -1.56 -14.71
C ASN A 1092 0.23 -1.95 -15.95
N THR A 1093 0.91 -2.19 -17.07
CA THR A 1093 0.26 -2.54 -18.34
C THR A 1093 -0.36 -3.93 -18.34
N GLU A 1094 0.16 -4.86 -17.53
CA GLU A 1094 -0.32 -6.24 -17.48
C GLU A 1094 -1.63 -6.37 -16.71
N THR A 1095 -1.72 -5.71 -15.56
CA THR A 1095 -2.92 -5.75 -14.70
C THR A 1095 -3.91 -4.62 -15.01
N GLY A 1096 -3.48 -3.57 -15.71
CA GLY A 1096 -4.24 -2.35 -15.92
C GLY A 1096 -4.34 -1.45 -14.68
N LEU A 1097 -3.65 -1.80 -13.58
CA LEU A 1097 -3.65 -1.01 -12.35
C LEU A 1097 -2.88 0.29 -12.54
N THR A 1098 -3.37 1.35 -11.90
CA THR A 1098 -2.79 2.69 -11.94
C THR A 1098 -2.41 3.14 -10.53
N PRO A 1099 -1.29 3.85 -10.34
CA PRO A 1099 -0.98 4.49 -9.07
C PRO A 1099 -2.00 5.59 -8.74
N GLU A 1100 -2.16 5.89 -7.45
CA GLU A 1100 -3.08 6.92 -6.95
C GLU A 1100 -2.39 7.78 -5.89
N LEU A 1101 -2.75 9.05 -5.81
CA LEU A 1101 -2.14 10.00 -4.88
C LEU A 1101 -3.22 10.89 -4.25
N SER A 1102 -3.48 10.70 -2.95
CA SER A 1102 -4.39 11.53 -2.16
C SER A 1102 -3.68 12.71 -1.52
N ALA A 1103 -2.39 12.60 -1.20
CA ALA A 1103 -1.63 13.75 -0.75
C ALA A 1103 -0.14 13.70 -1.12
N LEU A 1104 0.42 14.87 -1.38
CA LEU A 1104 1.85 15.10 -1.55
C LEU A 1104 2.27 16.29 -0.69
N ALA A 1105 3.24 16.05 0.20
CA ALA A 1105 3.73 17.07 1.09
C ALA A 1105 5.25 17.25 1.02
N LEU A 1106 5.70 18.48 1.22
CA LEU A 1106 7.10 18.87 1.29
C LEU A 1106 7.31 19.88 2.41
N SER A 1107 8.35 19.67 3.21
CA SER A 1107 8.76 20.52 4.34
C SER A 1107 10.16 21.08 4.10
N TRP A 1108 10.49 22.22 4.74
CA TRP A 1108 11.78 22.89 4.62
C TRP A 1108 12.14 23.71 5.85
N THR A 1109 13.45 23.92 6.07
CA THR A 1109 14.02 24.79 7.13
C THR A 1109 14.84 25.94 6.57
#